data_AF-A0A142YMP6-F1
#
_entry.id   AF-A0A142YMP6-F1
#
_cell.length_a   1.000
_cell.length_b   1.000
_cell.length_c   1.000
_cell.angle_alpha   90.00
_cell.angle_beta   90.00
_cell.angle_gamma   90.00
#
_symmetry.space_group_name_H-M   'P 1'
#
loop_
_entity.id
_entity.type
_entity.pdbx_description
1 polymer ?
#
loop_
_entity_poly.entity_id
_entity_poly.type
_entity_poly.pdbx_seq_one_letter_code
_entity_poly.pdbx_strand_id
1 'polypeptide(L)'
;MRRVRPIMEGLEARQVMSADPMGALAGGTGVDPMTLAQVDVAATADPGDAPYDPRIAETAAPLMARGGAAIPAQGSSGGFSNNFQKFSYTTPRGTRVVLSIQGRGSLEGTYVDSAGALNLRYDLSNAYTKIVANVHGGTGRADLASVYSRDQAESGALNSVSGIGSPLIGMINLRQFDLVPNGTVNVTAGIGVMGLRSAGPNSQIQLRALPESVTLPASERSDTRGNTPTYNNSLANIIDVGSSSSTDSTNIQNNVISDIFFVQSLAGSDGEFVSAGDIALQTNESPDPGPPPPPPGVVLTIDRVQGRLPVVPDVQTDARIFGYDPVTGRVLRFQIDLNQGTGVVDAAFAPIAVAGAPADVGVALGRVGQRQVLLVNAASNVSVYDATFGTGLGSFSVPAGFSEMGSTDSVTVIGSVAENQLRQVDVAASLAAGTAVAPPANPAPYTPPAGLSLLGGLTGLPGSFQVYSTVAAPFNTLQPLENQLGYLNVAAATTTADPEGGLNLVNRFSTVQQQAFTPGGTFVPIPAGNPNDVATAVGSIDRNLAVNTGTTNGAPAPNTIQLFSQQTQSRRGTVVLAYGNQLSDLSESFRPDIAGSVLIDVQGTIQSIRGTTADGMVVNNAGLLNLVSFQQVTNSAIVGEPVAHVRINRRDNVVISSTARSAGSRGGVTFVPKLQQIGPLSQPHDRPQA
;
A
#
# COMPACT_ATOMS: atom_id res chain seq x y z
N MET A 1 50.89 45.61 6.31
CA MET A 1 51.90 44.53 6.45
C MET A 1 51.46 43.35 5.62
N ARG A 2 52.35 42.86 4.76
CA ARG A 2 52.14 41.95 3.62
C ARG A 2 52.94 40.66 3.91
N ARG A 3 52.35 39.48 3.75
CA ARG A 3 53.02 38.16 3.63
C ARG A 3 52.13 37.35 2.69
N VAL A 4 52.36 37.30 1.37
CA VAL A 4 53.39 36.59 0.58
C VAL A 4 53.44 35.08 0.84
N ARG A 5 53.20 34.34 -0.26
CA ARG A 5 53.11 32.89 -0.46
C ARG A 5 54.45 32.16 -0.27
N PRO A 6 54.43 30.81 -0.41
CA PRO A 6 55.29 30.19 -1.43
C PRO A 6 54.51 29.46 -2.53
N ILE A 7 55.13 29.47 -3.71
CA ILE A 7 54.80 28.76 -4.95
C ILE A 7 55.91 27.72 -5.16
N MET A 8 55.59 26.52 -5.66
CA MET A 8 56.29 25.71 -6.68
C MET A 8 55.69 24.29 -6.64
N GLU A 9 55.09 23.70 -7.69
CA GLU A 9 55.51 23.42 -9.08
C GLU A 9 56.07 21.98 -9.24
N GLY A 10 55.65 21.33 -10.33
CA GLY A 10 56.00 19.95 -10.75
C GLY A 10 54.81 19.30 -11.47
N LEU A 11 54.38 19.77 -12.66
CA LEU A 11 54.84 19.40 -14.01
C LEU A 11 54.76 17.89 -14.33
N GLU A 12 53.70 17.58 -15.09
CA GLU A 12 53.66 16.78 -16.33
C GLU A 12 54.29 15.37 -16.41
N ALA A 13 53.43 14.41 -16.80
CA ALA A 13 53.71 13.57 -17.97
C ALA A 13 52.42 13.03 -18.60
N ARG A 14 52.16 13.48 -19.85
CA ARG A 14 51.84 12.70 -21.08
C ARG A 14 50.67 11.68 -20.99
N GLN A 15 49.72 11.63 -21.92
CA GLN A 15 49.90 11.67 -23.36
C GLN A 15 48.53 11.85 -24.03
N VAL A 16 48.35 12.93 -24.79
CA VAL A 16 47.28 13.08 -25.78
C VAL A 16 47.97 13.03 -27.13
N MET A 17 47.63 12.05 -27.95
CA MET A 17 47.91 12.09 -29.39
C MET A 17 46.62 11.76 -30.13
N SER A 18 46.14 12.79 -30.82
CA SER A 18 45.30 12.74 -32.01
C SER A 18 46.01 12.04 -33.16
N ALA A 19 45.27 11.33 -34.01
CA ALA A 19 45.25 11.53 -35.47
C ALA A 19 44.39 10.45 -36.15
N ASP A 20 43.22 10.88 -36.63
CA ASP A 20 42.73 10.82 -38.01
C ASP A 20 42.63 9.52 -38.85
N PRO A 21 41.72 9.54 -39.85
CA PRO A 21 41.08 8.37 -40.46
C PRO A 21 41.59 8.06 -41.88
N MET A 22 41.00 7.01 -42.47
CA MET A 22 40.95 6.63 -43.90
C MET A 22 41.97 5.63 -44.47
N GLY A 23 41.40 4.66 -45.19
CA GLY A 23 42.01 3.73 -46.16
C GLY A 23 41.44 2.31 -46.01
N ALA A 24 40.24 1.93 -46.48
CA ALA A 24 39.78 1.82 -47.88
C ALA A 24 40.73 0.89 -48.69
N LEU A 25 40.39 -0.35 -49.05
CA LEU A 25 39.55 -0.87 -50.17
C LEU A 25 40.01 -2.34 -50.38
N ALA A 26 39.35 -3.32 -50.99
CA ALA A 26 38.15 -3.53 -51.82
C ALA A 26 37.91 -5.07 -51.82
N GLY A 27 36.81 -5.68 -52.26
CA GLY A 27 35.58 -5.28 -52.96
C GLY A 27 34.73 -6.56 -53.13
N GLY A 28 33.41 -6.49 -52.94
CA GLY A 28 32.44 -6.49 -54.05
C GLY A 28 31.42 -7.61 -53.80
N THR A 29 30.13 -7.54 -54.15
CA THR A 29 29.30 -6.59 -54.92
C THR A 29 27.83 -6.98 -54.66
N GLY A 30 26.91 -5.99 -54.52
CA GLY A 30 25.43 -5.98 -54.74
C GLY A 30 24.56 -7.13 -54.20
N VAL A 31 23.32 -6.97 -53.74
CA VAL A 31 22.23 -6.03 -54.11
C VAL A 31 21.23 -5.93 -52.93
N ASP A 32 20.51 -4.80 -52.90
CA ASP A 32 19.40 -4.35 -52.03
C ASP A 32 18.23 -5.38 -51.84
N PRO A 33 17.51 -5.39 -50.69
CA PRO A 33 16.43 -6.33 -50.39
C PRO A 33 15.04 -5.72 -50.61
N MET A 34 14.32 -6.19 -51.62
CA MET A 34 12.85 -6.14 -51.63
C MET A 34 12.30 -7.31 -52.44
N THR A 35 11.68 -8.28 -51.77
CA THR A 35 10.59 -9.07 -52.36
C THR A 35 9.69 -9.62 -51.25
N LEU A 36 8.48 -9.06 -51.20
CA LEU A 36 7.34 -9.58 -50.46
C LEU A 36 6.96 -10.96 -51.01
N ALA A 37 6.82 -11.95 -50.13
CA ALA A 37 6.10 -13.18 -50.41
C ALA A 37 4.75 -13.14 -49.68
N GLN A 38 3.73 -12.93 -50.49
CA GLN A 38 2.31 -12.96 -50.23
C GLN A 38 1.87 -14.38 -49.85
N VAL A 39 1.07 -14.53 -48.79
CA VAL A 39 0.30 -15.75 -48.50
C VAL A 39 -1.18 -15.36 -48.51
N ASP A 40 -1.87 -15.85 -49.54
CA ASP A 40 -3.32 -15.76 -49.70
C ASP A 40 -4.05 -16.63 -48.67
N VAL A 41 -5.09 -16.09 -48.04
CA VAL A 41 -6.21 -16.89 -47.52
C VAL A 41 -7.52 -16.22 -47.93
N ALA A 42 -8.37 -17.00 -48.58
CA ALA A 42 -9.57 -16.61 -49.29
C ALA A 42 -10.72 -16.12 -48.37
N ALA A 43 -11.48 -15.16 -48.92
CA ALA A 43 -12.65 -14.54 -48.32
C ALA A 43 -13.93 -15.39 -48.46
N THR A 44 -14.82 -15.27 -47.47
CA THR A 44 -16.27 -15.49 -47.66
C THR A 44 -17.07 -14.34 -47.04
N ALA A 45 -18.06 -13.92 -47.83
CA ALA A 45 -18.87 -12.70 -47.81
C ALA A 45 -19.61 -12.30 -46.51
N ASP A 46 -19.67 -10.98 -46.37
CA ASP A 46 -20.60 -10.14 -45.59
C ASP A 46 -22.05 -10.25 -46.10
N PRO A 47 -23.06 -9.92 -45.27
CA PRO A 47 -23.83 -8.73 -45.62
C PRO A 47 -24.29 -7.88 -44.41
N GLY A 48 -24.03 -6.57 -44.48
CA GLY A 48 -25.05 -5.58 -44.15
C GLY A 48 -24.60 -4.33 -43.41
N ASP A 49 -23.77 -3.50 -44.05
CA ASP A 49 -23.54 -2.11 -43.65
C ASP A 49 -24.82 -1.25 -43.83
N ALA A 50 -25.36 -0.78 -42.70
CA ALA A 50 -26.12 0.46 -42.65
C ALA A 50 -25.24 1.50 -41.92
N PRO A 51 -25.05 2.71 -42.48
CA PRO A 51 -24.18 3.71 -41.87
C PRO A 51 -24.74 4.17 -40.51
N TYR A 52 -23.97 3.92 -39.46
CA TYR A 52 -24.24 4.41 -38.11
C TYR A 52 -24.13 5.94 -38.08
N ASP A 53 -25.26 6.62 -37.88
CA ASP A 53 -25.33 8.05 -37.61
C ASP A 53 -25.17 8.29 -36.10
N PRO A 54 -24.04 8.87 -35.63
CA PRO A 54 -23.79 9.07 -34.21
C PRO A 54 -24.64 10.18 -33.56
N ARG A 55 -25.61 10.77 -34.26
CA ARG A 55 -26.43 11.89 -33.74
C ARG A 55 -27.82 11.52 -33.24
N ILE A 56 -28.21 10.25 -33.26
CA ILE A 56 -29.57 9.81 -32.84
C ILE A 56 -29.59 9.08 -31.48
N ALA A 57 -28.44 8.89 -30.81
CA ALA A 57 -28.39 8.28 -29.47
C ALA A 57 -28.18 9.29 -28.32
N GLU A 58 -28.68 10.52 -28.44
CA GLU A 58 -28.86 11.42 -27.29
C GLU A 58 -30.32 11.38 -26.84
N THR A 59 -30.73 10.30 -26.19
CA THR A 59 -31.90 10.29 -25.31
C THR A 59 -31.73 9.21 -24.24
N ALA A 60 -31.35 9.67 -23.04
CA ALA A 60 -31.51 9.01 -21.74
C ALA A 60 -31.60 7.47 -21.75
N ALA A 61 -30.45 6.79 -21.72
CA ALA A 61 -30.40 5.40 -21.28
C ALA A 61 -30.48 5.37 -19.73
N PRO A 62 -31.45 4.68 -19.12
CA PRO A 62 -31.47 4.45 -17.68
C PRO A 62 -30.29 3.55 -17.29
N LEU A 63 -29.52 3.96 -16.27
CA LEU A 63 -28.55 3.10 -15.57
C LEU A 63 -29.30 1.87 -15.05
N MET A 64 -29.12 0.72 -15.69
CA MET A 64 -29.62 -0.55 -15.17
C MET A 64 -28.70 -1.02 -14.04
N ALA A 65 -29.28 -1.55 -12.97
CA ALA A 65 -28.54 -2.10 -11.84
C ALA A 65 -27.63 -3.26 -12.27
N ARG A 66 -26.36 -3.20 -11.89
CA ARG A 66 -25.35 -4.21 -12.18
C ARG A 66 -25.68 -5.53 -11.48
N GLY A 67 -25.74 -6.62 -12.24
CA GLY A 67 -25.84 -7.97 -11.68
C GLY A 67 -24.50 -8.43 -11.13
N GLY A 68 -24.35 -8.46 -9.80
CA GLY A 68 -23.14 -8.91 -9.10
C GLY A 68 -23.48 -9.66 -7.80
N ALA A 69 -22.63 -10.61 -7.43
CA ALA A 69 -22.83 -11.65 -6.42
C ALA A 69 -23.37 -11.17 -5.06
N ALA A 70 -24.20 -12.02 -4.44
CA ALA A 70 -24.96 -11.72 -3.23
C ALA A 70 -24.08 -11.41 -2.01
N ILE A 71 -23.95 -10.11 -1.69
CA ILE A 71 -23.75 -9.65 -0.32
C ILE A 71 -25.10 -9.86 0.39
N PRO A 72 -25.15 -10.42 1.62
CA PRO A 72 -26.43 -10.61 2.33
C PRO A 72 -27.18 -9.27 2.41
N ALA A 73 -28.49 -9.31 2.16
CA ALA A 73 -29.36 -8.14 2.18
C ALA A 73 -29.30 -7.43 3.54
N GLN A 74 -28.50 -6.36 3.62
CA GLN A 74 -28.42 -5.51 4.80
C GLN A 74 -29.56 -4.49 4.73
N GLY A 75 -30.31 -4.35 5.84
CA GLY A 75 -31.53 -3.54 5.91
C GLY A 75 -31.28 -2.08 5.57
N SER A 76 -31.53 -1.70 4.32
CA SER A 76 -31.42 -0.30 3.91
C SER A 76 -32.60 0.50 4.48
N SER A 77 -32.39 1.24 5.57
CA SER A 77 -33.33 2.25 6.06
C SER A 77 -33.26 3.57 5.25
N GLY A 78 -32.52 3.59 4.14
CA GLY A 78 -32.35 4.74 3.26
C GLY A 78 -32.87 4.53 1.85
N GLY A 79 -33.04 5.63 1.12
CA GLY A 79 -33.54 5.66 -0.25
C GLY A 79 -32.58 6.39 -1.18
N PHE A 80 -32.35 5.78 -2.34
CA PHE A 80 -31.60 6.36 -3.45
C PHE A 80 -32.49 7.24 -4.34
N SER A 81 -31.90 8.26 -4.92
CA SER A 81 -32.52 9.11 -5.93
C SER A 81 -31.47 9.69 -6.87
N ASN A 82 -31.91 10.33 -7.96
CA ASN A 82 -31.04 10.92 -8.98
C ASN A 82 -30.00 9.94 -9.51
N ASN A 83 -30.44 8.74 -9.95
CA ASN A 83 -29.56 7.69 -10.47
C ASN A 83 -28.38 7.38 -9.53
N PHE A 84 -28.72 7.08 -8.26
CA PHE A 84 -27.75 6.80 -7.19
C PHE A 84 -26.82 7.96 -6.82
N GLN A 85 -26.98 9.16 -7.37
CA GLN A 85 -26.17 10.32 -6.95
C GLN A 85 -26.60 10.93 -5.62
N LYS A 86 -27.77 10.52 -5.10
CA LYS A 86 -28.27 10.96 -3.80
C LYS A 86 -28.74 9.78 -2.98
N PHE A 87 -28.35 9.78 -1.71
CA PHE A 87 -28.83 8.82 -0.72
C PHE A 87 -29.39 9.58 0.48
N SER A 88 -30.58 9.21 0.93
CA SER A 88 -31.24 9.88 2.05
C SER A 88 -31.78 8.88 3.06
N TYR A 89 -31.67 9.20 4.34
CA TYR A 89 -32.20 8.38 5.41
C TYR A 89 -32.50 9.22 6.64
N THR A 90 -33.17 8.61 7.62
CA THR A 90 -33.40 9.20 8.93
C THR A 90 -32.72 8.32 9.98
N THR A 91 -31.88 8.91 10.83
CA THR A 91 -31.23 8.19 11.92
C THR A 91 -32.26 7.75 12.97
N PRO A 92 -31.96 6.75 13.82
CA PRO A 92 -32.82 6.40 14.96
C PRO A 92 -33.13 7.57 15.92
N ARG A 93 -32.29 8.62 15.90
CA ARG A 93 -32.45 9.85 16.70
C ARG A 93 -33.30 10.92 15.99
N GLY A 94 -33.92 10.61 14.87
CA GLY A 94 -34.77 11.55 14.11
C GLY A 94 -33.99 12.60 13.31
N THR A 95 -32.67 12.44 13.14
CA THR A 95 -31.89 13.32 12.27
C THR A 95 -32.03 12.89 10.82
N ARG A 96 -32.37 13.82 9.93
CA ARG A 96 -32.47 13.56 8.50
C ARG A 96 -31.13 13.83 7.85
N VAL A 97 -30.69 12.88 7.04
CA VAL A 97 -29.41 12.93 6.33
C VAL A 97 -29.69 12.84 4.84
N VAL A 98 -29.06 13.74 4.08
CA VAL A 98 -29.02 13.67 2.62
C VAL A 98 -27.56 13.74 2.20
N LEU A 99 -27.07 12.66 1.61
CA LEU A 99 -25.79 12.61 0.91
C LEU A 99 -26.01 12.88 -0.57
N SER A 100 -25.09 13.63 -1.16
CA SER A 100 -25.05 13.88 -2.59
C SER A 100 -23.63 13.80 -3.11
N ILE A 101 -23.46 13.12 -4.23
CA ILE A 101 -22.25 13.20 -5.05
C ILE A 101 -22.44 14.31 -6.10
N GLN A 102 -21.42 15.15 -6.28
CA GLN A 102 -21.37 16.23 -7.25
C GLN A 102 -20.25 15.97 -8.24
N GLY A 103 -20.54 16.19 -9.52
CA GLY A 103 -19.70 15.74 -10.62
C GLY A 103 -19.97 14.28 -10.97
N ARG A 104 -18.98 13.61 -11.57
CA ARG A 104 -19.04 12.20 -11.92
C ARG A 104 -19.08 11.33 -10.66
N GLY A 105 -19.94 10.33 -10.60
CA GLY A 105 -19.91 9.34 -9.52
C GLY A 105 -21.29 8.80 -9.15
N SER A 106 -21.26 7.72 -8.38
CA SER A 106 -22.42 7.02 -7.83
C SER A 106 -22.23 6.80 -6.33
N LEU A 107 -23.34 6.79 -5.58
CA LEU A 107 -23.39 6.34 -4.18
C LEU A 107 -23.98 4.93 -4.06
N GLU A 108 -24.16 4.22 -5.16
CA GLU A 108 -24.75 2.89 -5.16
C GLU A 108 -24.02 1.95 -4.20
N GLY A 109 -24.80 1.10 -3.51
CA GLY A 109 -24.29 0.23 -2.46
C GLY A 109 -24.09 0.92 -1.10
N THR A 110 -24.26 2.24 -0.99
CA THR A 110 -24.35 2.92 0.31
C THR A 110 -25.54 2.41 1.12
N TYR A 111 -25.35 2.15 2.41
CA TYR A 111 -26.43 1.69 3.28
C TYR A 111 -26.24 2.21 4.71
N VAL A 112 -27.24 1.97 5.56
CA VAL A 112 -27.22 2.29 6.99
C VAL A 112 -27.36 0.99 7.74
N ASP A 113 -26.49 0.76 8.72
CA ASP A 113 -26.57 -0.45 9.53
C ASP A 113 -27.69 -0.40 10.57
N SER A 114 -27.89 -1.51 11.28
CA SER A 114 -28.91 -1.59 12.34
C SER A 114 -28.68 -0.63 13.51
N ALA A 115 -27.47 -0.12 13.69
CA ALA A 115 -27.15 0.89 14.71
C ALA A 115 -27.46 2.32 14.23
N GLY A 116 -27.82 2.50 12.95
CA GLY A 116 -28.09 3.80 12.35
C GLY A 116 -26.84 4.51 11.84
N ALA A 117 -25.69 3.82 11.76
CA ALA A 117 -24.46 4.36 11.24
C ALA A 117 -24.36 4.15 9.72
N LEU A 118 -23.87 5.18 9.03
CA LEU A 118 -23.72 5.19 7.58
C LEU A 118 -22.53 4.34 7.15
N ASN A 119 -22.74 3.46 6.19
CA ASN A 119 -21.70 2.78 5.44
C ASN A 119 -21.68 3.38 4.03
N LEU A 120 -20.83 4.38 3.82
CA LEU A 120 -20.71 5.09 2.56
C LEU A 120 -19.92 4.25 1.56
N ARG A 121 -20.53 3.96 0.41
CA ARG A 121 -19.87 3.39 -0.75
C ARG A 121 -19.97 4.36 -1.91
N TYR A 122 -18.85 4.58 -2.59
CA TYR A 122 -18.80 5.44 -3.76
C TYR A 122 -18.16 4.71 -4.93
N ASP A 123 -18.54 5.11 -6.14
CA ASP A 123 -18.05 4.50 -7.36
C ASP A 123 -18.11 5.49 -8.54
N LEU A 124 -17.55 5.11 -9.69
CA LEU A 124 -17.57 5.85 -10.95
C LEU A 124 -17.08 7.29 -10.80
N SER A 125 -16.14 7.54 -9.87
CA SER A 125 -15.66 8.86 -9.52
C SER A 125 -14.31 9.19 -10.17
N ASN A 126 -13.89 10.44 -10.01
CA ASN A 126 -12.58 10.92 -10.42
C ASN A 126 -12.04 11.99 -9.46
N ALA A 127 -10.86 12.54 -9.77
CA ALA A 127 -10.19 13.54 -8.94
C ALA A 127 -10.99 14.84 -8.72
N TYR A 128 -12.09 15.07 -9.46
CA TYR A 128 -12.96 16.24 -9.33
C TYR A 128 -14.28 15.97 -8.61
N THR A 129 -14.60 14.69 -8.38
CA THR A 129 -15.81 14.26 -7.69
C THR A 129 -15.84 14.75 -6.24
N LYS A 130 -17.03 15.15 -5.78
CA LYS A 130 -17.23 15.63 -4.41
C LYS A 130 -18.42 14.91 -3.78
N ILE A 131 -18.23 14.31 -2.62
CA ILE A 131 -19.32 13.86 -1.76
C ILE A 131 -19.53 14.89 -0.67
N VAL A 132 -20.75 15.38 -0.56
CA VAL A 132 -21.18 16.29 0.49
C VAL A 132 -22.42 15.74 1.17
N ALA A 133 -22.56 16.04 2.45
CA ALA A 133 -23.74 15.67 3.21
C ALA A 133 -24.39 16.90 3.84
N ASN A 134 -25.72 16.88 3.87
CA ASN A 134 -26.53 17.81 4.63
C ASN A 134 -27.26 17.03 5.72
N VAL A 135 -26.97 17.39 6.97
CA VAL A 135 -27.55 16.77 8.16
C VAL A 135 -28.37 17.82 8.90
N HIS A 136 -29.67 17.58 9.06
CA HIS A 136 -30.58 18.51 9.72
C HIS A 136 -31.67 17.80 10.52
N GLY A 137 -32.25 18.50 11.49
CA GLY A 137 -33.19 17.90 12.45
C GLY A 137 -32.50 16.98 13.47
N GLY A 138 -33.25 16.58 14.50
CA GLY A 138 -32.71 15.79 15.62
C GLY A 138 -31.50 16.46 16.27
N THR A 139 -30.39 15.72 16.40
CA THR A 139 -29.13 16.20 17.00
C THR A 139 -28.23 16.99 16.04
N GLY A 140 -28.63 17.14 14.77
CA GLY A 140 -27.79 17.75 13.72
C GLY A 140 -26.49 16.99 13.45
N ARG A 141 -26.46 15.69 13.78
CA ARG A 141 -25.29 14.80 13.71
C ARG A 141 -25.71 13.42 13.22
N ALA A 142 -24.79 12.73 12.56
CA ALA A 142 -24.98 11.37 12.10
C ALA A 142 -23.75 10.51 12.39
N ASP A 143 -23.97 9.21 12.56
CA ASP A 143 -22.90 8.25 12.84
C ASP A 143 -22.38 7.69 11.49
N LEU A 144 -21.07 7.51 11.36
CA LEU A 144 -20.39 6.97 10.18
C LEU A 144 -19.62 5.71 10.59
N ALA A 145 -19.96 4.57 10.00
CA ALA A 145 -19.27 3.31 10.20
C ALA A 145 -18.11 3.15 9.22
N SER A 146 -18.37 3.39 7.92
CA SER A 146 -17.34 3.19 6.91
C SER A 146 -17.40 4.13 5.73
N VAL A 147 -16.25 4.32 5.06
CA VAL A 147 -16.12 4.91 3.73
C VAL A 147 -15.20 4.02 2.91
N TYR A 148 -15.74 3.47 1.81
CA TYR A 148 -15.00 2.64 0.85
C TYR A 148 -15.42 2.97 -0.58
N SER A 149 -14.58 2.62 -1.55
CA SER A 149 -15.10 2.41 -2.90
C SER A 149 -16.01 1.18 -2.92
N ARG A 150 -16.96 1.14 -3.85
CA ARG A 150 -17.81 -0.03 -4.05
C ARG A 150 -16.97 -1.23 -4.52
N ASP A 151 -16.08 -1.04 -5.48
CA ASP A 151 -15.21 -2.09 -6.04
C ASP A 151 -14.37 -2.78 -4.96
N GLN A 152 -13.80 -2.00 -4.04
CA GLN A 152 -13.05 -2.54 -2.91
C GLN A 152 -13.93 -3.39 -1.98
N ALA A 153 -15.18 -2.97 -1.78
CA ALA A 153 -16.12 -3.71 -0.94
C ALA A 153 -16.61 -5.01 -1.60
N GLU A 154 -16.89 -4.97 -2.91
CA GLU A 154 -17.40 -6.13 -3.65
C GLU A 154 -16.32 -7.16 -3.95
N SER A 155 -15.06 -6.74 -4.11
CA SER A 155 -13.90 -7.63 -4.27
C SER A 155 -13.43 -8.29 -2.96
N GLY A 156 -14.02 -7.95 -1.81
CA GLY A 156 -13.60 -8.44 -0.50
C GLY A 156 -12.30 -7.81 0.02
N ALA A 157 -11.82 -6.75 -0.62
CA ALA A 157 -10.55 -6.09 -0.31
C ALA A 157 -10.67 -4.94 0.72
N LEU A 158 -11.64 -5.01 1.64
CA LEU A 158 -11.93 -3.95 2.63
C LEU A 158 -10.76 -3.60 3.56
N ASN A 159 -9.83 -4.53 3.75
CA ASN A 159 -8.62 -4.33 4.53
C ASN A 159 -7.42 -3.85 3.69
N SER A 160 -7.53 -3.90 2.36
CA SER A 160 -6.42 -3.51 1.48
C SER A 160 -6.15 -2.02 1.55
N VAL A 161 -4.88 -1.65 1.71
CA VAL A 161 -4.44 -0.25 1.75
C VAL A 161 -3.71 0.16 0.47
N SER A 162 -3.77 -0.67 -0.58
CA SER A 162 -3.12 -0.37 -1.86
C SER A 162 -3.83 0.73 -2.65
N GLY A 163 -5.17 0.72 -2.62
CA GLY A 163 -6.03 1.59 -3.44
C GLY A 163 -6.15 1.16 -4.91
N ILE A 164 -5.45 0.10 -5.33
CA ILE A 164 -5.46 -0.38 -6.72
C ILE A 164 -6.86 -0.93 -7.05
N GLY A 165 -7.36 -0.60 -8.23
CA GLY A 165 -8.69 -0.96 -8.70
C GLY A 165 -9.81 -0.17 -8.01
N SER A 166 -9.49 0.92 -7.31
CA SER A 166 -10.51 1.81 -6.73
C SER A 166 -10.50 3.17 -7.41
N PRO A 167 -11.67 3.82 -7.55
CA PRO A 167 -11.76 5.14 -8.16
C PRO A 167 -11.24 6.25 -7.23
N LEU A 168 -10.62 7.25 -7.85
CA LEU A 168 -10.14 8.48 -7.21
C LEU A 168 -11.34 9.34 -6.77
N ILE A 169 -11.16 10.18 -5.74
CA ILE A 169 -12.19 11.12 -5.32
C ILE A 169 -11.62 12.46 -4.85
N GLY A 170 -12.10 13.56 -5.42
CA GLY A 170 -11.60 14.90 -5.07
C GLY A 170 -11.86 15.32 -3.62
N MET A 171 -13.07 15.07 -3.12
CA MET A 171 -13.47 15.49 -1.78
C MET A 171 -14.54 14.60 -1.17
N ILE A 172 -14.42 14.33 0.12
CA ILE A 172 -15.47 13.81 0.98
C ILE A 172 -15.64 14.75 2.18
N ASN A 173 -16.77 15.45 2.23
CA ASN A 173 -17.07 16.44 3.26
C ASN A 173 -18.26 16.00 4.12
N LEU A 174 -17.94 15.39 5.26
CA LEU A 174 -18.87 14.83 6.24
C LEU A 174 -18.67 15.50 7.61
N ARG A 175 -18.55 16.84 7.65
CA ARG A 175 -18.24 17.62 8.88
C ARG A 175 -19.29 17.56 9.98
N GLN A 176 -20.43 16.91 9.73
CA GLN A 176 -21.50 16.63 10.69
C GLN A 176 -21.54 15.16 11.14
N PHE A 177 -20.57 14.35 10.71
CA PHE A 177 -20.51 12.92 10.99
C PHE A 177 -19.42 12.56 12.00
N ASP A 178 -19.77 11.59 12.84
CA ASP A 178 -18.86 10.96 13.79
C ASP A 178 -18.46 9.59 13.29
N LEU A 179 -17.17 9.42 12.98
CA LEU A 179 -16.63 8.10 12.72
C LEU A 179 -16.67 7.30 14.03
N VAL A 180 -17.54 6.29 14.06
CA VAL A 180 -17.82 5.49 15.26
C VAL A 180 -16.60 4.67 15.66
N PRO A 181 -16.54 4.13 16.90
CA PRO A 181 -15.45 3.22 17.29
C PRO A 181 -15.30 2.05 16.32
N ASN A 182 -14.05 1.71 15.96
CA ASN A 182 -13.70 0.76 14.90
C ASN A 182 -14.14 1.16 13.48
N GLY A 183 -14.60 2.40 13.29
CA GLY A 183 -14.99 2.92 11.99
C GLY A 183 -13.79 3.07 11.06
N THR A 184 -14.00 2.83 9.76
CA THR A 184 -12.92 2.83 8.76
C THR A 184 -13.19 3.83 7.63
N VAL A 185 -12.20 4.64 7.30
CA VAL A 185 -12.18 5.42 6.06
C VAL A 185 -11.01 4.92 5.24
N ASN A 186 -11.28 4.34 4.08
CA ASN A 186 -10.24 3.91 3.15
C ASN A 186 -10.47 4.56 1.80
N VAL A 187 -9.58 5.50 1.48
CA VAL A 187 -9.58 6.27 0.23
C VAL A 187 -8.16 6.29 -0.32
N THR A 188 -7.52 5.12 -0.30
CA THR A 188 -6.14 4.90 -0.71
C THR A 188 -5.94 4.96 -2.22
N ALA A 189 -7.01 5.06 -3.03
CA ALA A 189 -6.90 5.36 -4.45
C ALA A 189 -6.45 6.81 -4.73
N GLY A 190 -6.79 7.75 -3.83
CA GLY A 190 -6.46 9.16 -3.97
C GLY A 190 -7.59 10.07 -3.50
N ILE A 191 -7.28 11.02 -2.62
CA ILE A 191 -8.18 12.04 -2.09
C ILE A 191 -7.53 13.41 -1.92
N GLY A 192 -8.26 14.47 -2.23
CA GLY A 192 -7.82 15.84 -2.00
C GLY A 192 -8.23 16.38 -0.64
N VAL A 193 -9.52 16.24 -0.29
CA VAL A 193 -10.08 16.82 0.94
C VAL A 193 -10.94 15.80 1.68
N MET A 194 -10.66 15.60 2.97
CA MET A 194 -11.49 14.80 3.88
C MET A 194 -11.94 15.62 5.08
N GLY A 195 -13.24 15.65 5.33
CA GLY A 195 -13.83 16.37 6.45
C GLY A 195 -14.70 15.46 7.31
N LEU A 196 -14.41 15.42 8.62
CA LEU A 196 -15.21 14.75 9.64
C LEU A 196 -15.48 15.69 10.81
N ARG A 197 -16.52 15.39 11.60
CA ARG A 197 -16.73 16.02 12.90
C ARG A 197 -15.79 15.38 13.92
N SER A 198 -15.89 14.08 14.11
CA SER A 198 -15.02 13.37 15.05
C SER A 198 -14.67 11.97 14.60
N ALA A 199 -13.67 11.38 15.27
CA ALA A 199 -13.28 9.98 15.12
C ALA A 199 -13.10 9.33 16.49
N GLY A 200 -13.74 8.18 16.67
CA GLY A 200 -13.71 7.37 17.89
C GLY A 200 -12.52 6.40 17.95
N PRO A 201 -12.37 5.67 19.08
CA PRO A 201 -11.23 4.79 19.29
C PRO A 201 -11.24 3.58 18.36
N ASN A 202 -10.05 3.04 18.06
CA ASN A 202 -9.79 2.00 17.06
C ASN A 202 -10.21 2.38 15.64
N SER A 203 -10.56 3.63 15.36
CA SER A 203 -10.83 4.04 13.99
C SER A 203 -9.54 4.08 13.18
N GLN A 204 -9.68 3.79 11.88
CA GLN A 204 -8.59 3.89 10.90
C GLN A 204 -9.01 4.78 9.74
N ILE A 205 -8.13 5.70 9.37
CA ILE A 205 -8.31 6.64 8.26
C ILE A 205 -7.07 6.50 7.37
N GLN A 206 -7.24 5.85 6.23
CA GLN A 206 -6.20 5.53 5.27
C GLN A 206 -6.43 6.36 4.00
N LEU A 207 -5.48 7.24 3.69
CA LEU A 207 -5.61 8.21 2.61
C LEU A 207 -4.39 8.13 1.70
N ARG A 208 -4.59 8.45 0.42
CA ARG A 208 -3.51 8.75 -0.51
C ARG A 208 -3.72 10.15 -1.06
N ALA A 209 -2.67 10.96 -1.16
CA ALA A 209 -2.75 12.21 -1.90
C ALA A 209 -3.12 11.93 -3.37
N LEU A 210 -3.92 12.80 -3.98
CA LEU A 210 -4.18 12.68 -5.42
C LEU A 210 -2.85 12.72 -6.21
N PRO A 211 -2.66 11.85 -7.22
CA PRO A 211 -1.45 11.87 -8.05
C PRO A 211 -1.19 13.24 -8.66
N GLU A 212 0.08 13.65 -8.76
CA GLU A 212 0.44 14.97 -9.29
C GLU A 212 -0.06 15.18 -10.73
N SER A 213 -0.11 14.11 -11.53
CA SER A 213 -0.63 14.11 -12.91
C SER A 213 -2.11 14.49 -13.03
N VAL A 214 -2.90 14.33 -11.97
CA VAL A 214 -4.32 14.73 -11.95
C VAL A 214 -4.55 16.05 -11.18
N THR A 215 -3.52 16.57 -10.52
CA THR A 215 -3.57 17.86 -9.83
C THR A 215 -2.77 18.91 -10.60
N LEU A 216 -3.46 19.91 -11.18
CA LEU A 216 -2.77 21.01 -11.87
C LEU A 216 -1.71 21.67 -10.96
N PRO A 217 -0.56 22.11 -11.50
CA PRO A 217 0.48 22.81 -10.74
C PRO A 217 -0.09 24.02 -10.01
N ALA A 218 0.39 24.28 -8.79
CA ALA A 218 -0.08 25.40 -7.97
C ALA A 218 0.12 26.79 -8.65
N SER A 219 1.05 26.89 -9.62
CA SER A 219 1.28 28.08 -10.45
C SER A 219 0.10 28.44 -11.35
N GLU A 220 -0.76 27.49 -11.70
CA GLU A 220 -1.99 27.74 -12.48
C GLU A 220 -3.20 28.04 -11.59
N ARG A 221 -3.01 27.99 -10.27
CA ARG A 221 -4.07 28.12 -9.25
C ARG A 221 -4.19 29.52 -8.65
N SER A 222 -3.34 30.48 -9.06
CA SER A 222 -3.22 31.78 -8.43
C SER A 222 -3.46 32.94 -9.39
N ASP A 223 -4.71 33.41 -9.46
CA ASP A 223 -5.02 34.83 -9.74
C ASP A 223 -4.74 35.63 -8.46
N THR A 224 -3.95 36.70 -8.59
CA THR A 224 -3.48 37.62 -7.55
C THR A 224 -4.57 38.34 -6.74
N ARG A 225 -5.86 38.04 -6.93
CA ARG A 225 -6.99 38.73 -6.28
C ARG A 225 -7.76 37.92 -5.24
N GLY A 226 -7.31 36.72 -4.86
CA GLY A 226 -7.79 36.05 -3.64
C GLY A 226 -9.29 35.70 -3.62
N ASN A 227 -9.95 35.65 -4.78
CA ASN A 227 -11.30 35.12 -4.86
C ASN A 227 -11.23 33.58 -4.96
N THR A 228 -11.88 32.89 -4.02
CA THR A 228 -12.18 31.45 -4.12
C THR A 228 -12.77 31.13 -5.49
N PRO A 229 -12.21 30.18 -6.28
CA PRO A 229 -12.79 29.89 -7.57
C PRO A 229 -14.10 29.13 -7.39
N THR A 230 -15.16 29.75 -7.87
CA THR A 230 -16.35 29.07 -8.39
C THR A 230 -15.88 28.12 -9.50
N TYR A 231 -15.58 26.86 -9.15
CA TYR A 231 -15.15 25.83 -10.09
C TYR A 231 -16.32 25.44 -11.00
N ASN A 232 -16.39 25.98 -12.22
CA ASN A 232 -17.38 25.60 -13.22
C ASN A 232 -16.81 25.65 -14.66
N ASN A 233 -17.03 24.55 -15.40
CA ASN A 233 -17.26 24.50 -16.86
C ASN A 233 -16.15 24.44 -17.94
N SER A 234 -14.84 24.31 -17.69
CA SER A 234 -13.88 24.25 -18.82
C SER A 234 -13.09 22.95 -19.03
N LEU A 235 -13.32 21.87 -18.27
CA LEU A 235 -12.56 20.61 -18.42
C LEU A 235 -13.26 19.51 -19.23
N ALA A 236 -14.32 19.83 -19.96
CA ALA A 236 -14.94 18.89 -20.91
C ALA A 236 -14.06 18.58 -22.15
N ASN A 237 -12.82 19.08 -22.22
CA ASN A 237 -12.01 19.05 -23.45
C ASN A 237 -10.57 18.53 -23.29
N ILE A 238 -10.23 17.87 -22.18
CA ILE A 238 -9.01 17.04 -22.12
C ILE A 238 -9.46 15.58 -22.31
N ILE A 239 -9.88 15.28 -23.54
CA ILE A 239 -9.95 13.90 -24.02
C ILE A 239 -8.51 13.56 -24.43
N ASP A 240 -7.77 12.97 -23.50
CA ASP A 240 -6.66 12.10 -23.87
C ASP A 240 -6.98 10.72 -23.27
N VAL A 241 -7.41 9.81 -24.14
CA VAL A 241 -7.57 8.38 -23.80
C VAL A 241 -6.15 7.80 -23.82
N GLY A 242 -5.38 8.13 -22.80
CA GLY A 242 -4.02 7.66 -22.61
C GLY A 242 -3.80 7.34 -21.14
N SER A 243 -3.21 6.19 -20.84
CA SER A 243 -2.69 5.92 -19.50
C SER A 243 -1.72 7.05 -19.14
N SER A 244 -2.05 7.90 -18.18
CA SER A 244 -1.12 8.90 -17.70
C SER A 244 -0.09 8.20 -16.83
N SER A 245 0.98 7.69 -17.45
CA SER A 245 2.15 7.17 -16.76
C SER A 245 3.01 8.36 -16.32
N SER A 246 2.80 8.86 -15.09
CA SER A 246 3.72 9.83 -14.51
C SER A 246 4.73 9.13 -13.63
N THR A 247 5.99 9.32 -13.98
CA THR A 247 7.15 8.93 -13.20
C THR A 247 7.37 10.00 -12.11
N ASP A 248 7.18 9.66 -10.83
CA ASP A 248 7.63 10.56 -9.75
C ASP A 248 9.16 10.70 -9.79
N SER A 249 9.73 11.72 -9.12
CA SER A 249 11.18 12.03 -9.12
C SER A 249 12.10 10.89 -8.64
N THR A 250 11.51 9.79 -8.17
CA THR A 250 12.16 8.56 -7.70
C THR A 250 11.86 7.34 -8.58
N ASN A 251 11.36 7.54 -9.81
CA ASN A 251 11.11 6.52 -10.82
C ASN A 251 9.96 5.53 -10.51
N ILE A 252 8.95 5.98 -9.74
CA ILE A 252 7.76 5.18 -9.40
C ILE A 252 6.57 5.62 -10.22
N GLN A 253 5.89 4.64 -10.83
CA GLN A 253 4.70 4.86 -11.64
C GLN A 253 3.44 4.51 -10.85
N ASN A 254 2.70 5.54 -10.42
CA ASN A 254 1.31 5.37 -9.99
C ASN A 254 0.42 5.58 -11.22
N ASN A 255 0.10 4.49 -11.90
CA ASN A 255 -0.66 4.57 -13.14
C ASN A 255 -2.13 4.87 -12.84
N VAL A 256 -2.63 5.99 -13.34
CA VAL A 256 -4.06 6.29 -13.35
C VAL A 256 -4.60 5.96 -14.73
N ILE A 257 -5.66 5.16 -14.77
CA ILE A 257 -6.43 4.94 -15.99
C ILE A 257 -7.62 5.87 -15.96
N SER A 258 -7.71 6.73 -16.99
CA SER A 258 -8.94 7.43 -17.34
C SER A 258 -9.59 6.68 -18.49
N ASP A 259 -10.85 6.29 -18.33
CA ASP A 259 -11.60 5.65 -19.39
C ASP A 259 -12.37 6.65 -20.27
N ILE A 260 -13.07 6.12 -21.29
CA ILE A 260 -13.96 6.88 -22.17
C ILE A 260 -15.15 7.53 -21.45
N PHE A 261 -15.46 7.08 -20.24
CA PHE A 261 -16.50 7.65 -19.41
C PHE A 261 -15.94 8.73 -18.46
N PHE A 262 -14.62 8.93 -18.40
CA PHE A 262 -13.86 9.80 -17.49
C PHE A 262 -13.77 9.29 -16.03
N VAL A 263 -13.78 7.97 -15.79
CA VAL A 263 -13.57 7.38 -14.45
C VAL A 263 -12.08 7.33 -14.29
N GLN A 264 -11.58 7.82 -13.16
CA GLN A 264 -10.16 7.71 -12.87
C GLN A 264 -9.97 6.67 -11.78
N SER A 265 -9.25 5.61 -12.10
CA SER A 265 -8.92 4.53 -11.16
C SER A 265 -7.43 4.31 -11.07
N LEU A 266 -6.94 3.97 -9.87
CA LEU A 266 -5.54 3.59 -9.70
C LEU A 266 -5.33 2.18 -10.28
N ALA A 267 -4.51 2.06 -11.32
CA ALA A 267 -4.32 0.83 -12.08
C ALA A 267 -3.17 -0.04 -11.58
N GLY A 268 -2.27 0.56 -10.81
CA GLY A 268 -1.13 -0.13 -10.21
C GLY A 268 -0.17 0.87 -9.58
N SER A 269 0.57 0.36 -8.60
CA SER A 269 1.87 0.89 -8.19
C SER A 269 2.87 -0.22 -8.43
N ASP A 270 4.07 0.08 -8.90
CA ASP A 270 5.15 -0.90 -9.11
C ASP A 270 5.65 -1.54 -7.79
N GLY A 271 4.89 -1.50 -6.70
CA GLY A 271 5.22 -2.06 -5.38
C GLY A 271 5.61 -0.97 -4.37
N GLU A 272 6.55 -0.08 -4.68
CA GLU A 272 7.06 0.90 -3.73
C GLU A 272 6.32 2.24 -3.82
N PHE A 273 5.66 2.64 -2.74
CA PHE A 273 5.21 4.03 -2.56
C PHE A 273 6.38 4.83 -1.98
N VAL A 274 7.20 5.45 -2.82
CA VAL A 274 8.26 6.32 -2.30
C VAL A 274 7.64 7.64 -1.85
N SER A 275 8.03 8.08 -0.67
CA SER A 275 7.71 9.42 -0.22
C SER A 275 8.29 10.42 -1.22
N ALA A 276 7.64 11.55 -1.46
CA ALA A 276 8.21 12.66 -2.25
C ALA A 276 9.38 13.31 -1.49
N GLY A 277 10.30 12.49 -0.96
CA GLY A 277 11.29 12.79 0.04
C GLY A 277 11.99 14.11 -0.23
N ASP A 278 12.04 14.92 0.82
CA ASP A 278 12.74 16.21 0.91
C ASP A 278 12.84 16.97 -0.42
N ILE A 279 11.70 17.52 -0.87
CA ILE A 279 11.73 18.65 -1.80
C ILE A 279 12.33 19.84 -1.02
N ALA A 280 13.65 19.81 -0.81
CA ALA A 280 14.43 21.01 -0.77
C ALA A 280 14.28 21.63 -2.16
N LEU A 281 13.29 22.52 -2.30
CA LEU A 281 13.28 23.52 -3.36
C LEU A 281 14.62 24.26 -3.24
N GLN A 282 15.64 23.79 -3.96
CA GLN A 282 16.82 24.59 -4.29
C GLN A 282 16.35 25.65 -5.27
N THR A 283 15.67 26.67 -4.79
CA THR A 283 15.49 27.89 -5.56
C THR A 283 16.80 28.64 -5.51
N ASN A 284 17.58 28.50 -6.58
CA ASN A 284 18.57 29.50 -6.95
C ASN A 284 17.91 30.88 -6.91
N GLU A 285 18.66 31.85 -6.39
CA GLU A 285 18.20 33.20 -6.09
C GLU A 285 17.29 33.80 -7.18
N SER A 286 16.07 34.15 -6.81
CA SER A 286 15.18 35.01 -7.60
C SER A 286 14.42 35.95 -6.65
N PRO A 287 14.20 37.23 -7.02
CA PRO A 287 13.68 38.24 -6.11
C PRO A 287 12.23 37.93 -5.72
N ASP A 288 12.03 37.81 -4.41
CA ASP A 288 10.77 37.73 -3.64
C ASP A 288 9.48 37.47 -4.46
N PRO A 289 9.20 36.20 -4.83
CA PRO A 289 7.85 35.80 -5.14
C PRO A 289 7.03 35.86 -3.84
N GLY A 290 5.78 36.34 -3.90
CA GLY A 290 4.87 36.30 -2.76
C GLY A 290 4.82 34.91 -2.10
N PRO A 291 4.27 34.78 -0.87
CA PRO A 291 4.33 33.55 -0.10
C PRO A 291 3.96 32.36 -1.00
N PRO A 292 4.84 31.36 -1.14
CA PRO A 292 4.64 30.29 -2.10
C PRO A 292 3.28 29.63 -1.83
N PRO A 293 2.51 29.29 -2.88
CA PRO A 293 1.25 28.60 -2.69
C PRO A 293 1.51 27.32 -1.88
N PRO A 294 0.62 26.96 -0.93
CA PRO A 294 0.83 25.77 -0.13
C PRO A 294 0.96 24.54 -1.04
N PRO A 295 1.86 23.60 -0.70
CA PRO A 295 2.11 22.43 -1.53
C PRO A 295 0.80 21.64 -1.73
N PRO A 296 0.56 21.08 -2.94
CA PRO A 296 -0.53 20.14 -3.17
C PRO A 296 -0.48 18.98 -2.17
N GLY A 297 -1.64 18.48 -1.76
CA GLY A 297 -1.73 17.34 -0.85
C GLY A 297 -3.09 17.22 -0.17
N VAL A 298 -3.20 16.25 0.73
CA VAL A 298 -4.43 15.98 1.47
C VAL A 298 -4.72 17.10 2.46
N VAL A 299 -5.95 17.61 2.45
CA VAL A 299 -6.50 18.47 3.50
C VAL A 299 -7.43 17.62 4.37
N LEU A 300 -6.97 17.30 5.58
CA LEU A 300 -7.74 16.55 6.57
C LEU A 300 -8.26 17.48 7.66
N THR A 301 -9.58 17.50 7.85
CA THR A 301 -10.19 18.28 8.93
C THR A 301 -11.08 17.41 9.79
N ILE A 302 -10.66 17.18 11.04
CA ILE A 302 -11.40 16.42 12.05
C ILE A 302 -11.47 17.29 13.30
N ASP A 303 -12.66 17.72 13.71
CA ASP A 303 -12.78 18.64 14.86
C ASP A 303 -12.30 17.98 16.17
N ARG A 304 -12.65 16.70 16.39
CA ARG A 304 -12.30 15.96 17.60
C ARG A 304 -11.79 14.55 17.29
N VAL A 305 -10.61 14.23 17.77
CA VAL A 305 -10.07 12.86 17.74
C VAL A 305 -10.10 12.28 19.15
N GLN A 306 -10.67 11.08 19.31
CA GLN A 306 -10.94 10.46 20.60
C GLN A 306 -10.48 9.00 20.60
N GLY A 307 -9.16 8.79 20.57
CA GLY A 307 -8.55 7.50 20.82
C GLY A 307 -8.58 7.10 22.29
N ARG A 308 -8.21 5.86 22.55
CA ARG A 308 -8.07 5.26 23.88
C ARG A 308 -6.78 4.45 23.94
N LEU A 309 -5.66 5.17 23.81
CA LEU A 309 -4.34 4.59 23.93
C LEU A 309 -3.96 4.40 25.41
N PRO A 310 -3.55 3.19 25.83
CA PRO A 310 -3.03 2.97 27.18
C PRO A 310 -1.66 3.63 27.37
N VAL A 311 -0.85 3.64 26.30
CA VAL A 311 0.49 4.25 26.23
C VAL A 311 0.63 4.85 24.82
N VAL A 312 1.40 5.93 24.68
CA VAL A 312 1.69 6.51 23.37
C VAL A 312 2.66 5.59 22.63
N PRO A 313 2.30 5.08 21.44
CA PRO A 313 3.17 4.19 20.68
C PRO A 313 4.39 4.93 20.13
N ASP A 314 5.53 4.25 20.09
CA ASP A 314 6.68 4.66 19.29
C ASP A 314 6.73 3.83 18.00
N VAL A 315 6.16 4.41 16.94
CA VAL A 315 6.11 3.78 15.61
C VAL A 315 7.49 3.52 14.99
N GLN A 316 8.60 3.90 15.61
CA GLN A 316 9.95 3.51 15.15
C GLN A 316 10.50 2.27 15.87
N THR A 317 10.01 1.97 17.08
CA THR A 317 10.59 0.93 17.95
C THR A 317 9.60 -0.15 18.39
N ASP A 318 8.31 0.02 18.06
CA ASP A 318 7.26 -0.91 18.45
C ASP A 318 6.85 -1.94 17.38
N ALA A 319 7.54 -1.99 16.24
CA ALA A 319 7.27 -3.02 15.23
C ALA A 319 7.52 -4.43 15.80
N ARG A 320 6.60 -5.37 15.50
CA ARG A 320 6.70 -6.78 15.89
C ARG A 320 6.74 -7.67 14.67
N ILE A 321 7.56 -8.71 14.71
CA ILE A 321 7.57 -9.81 13.73
C ILE A 321 7.55 -11.15 14.47
N PHE A 322 7.15 -12.21 13.79
CA PHE A 322 7.31 -13.58 14.26
C PHE A 322 8.42 -14.29 13.51
N GLY A 323 9.06 -15.24 14.18
CA GLY A 323 9.99 -16.17 13.55
C GLY A 323 9.87 -17.56 14.15
N TYR A 324 10.11 -18.58 13.33
CA TYR A 324 10.10 -19.97 13.77
C TYR A 324 11.53 -20.47 14.05
N ASP A 325 11.71 -21.06 15.23
CA ASP A 325 12.93 -21.73 15.65
C ASP A 325 12.76 -23.25 15.54
N PRO A 326 13.38 -23.91 14.55
CA PRO A 326 13.28 -25.36 14.36
C PRO A 326 14.03 -26.16 15.44
N VAL A 327 15.00 -25.57 16.15
CA VAL A 327 15.74 -26.26 17.22
C VAL A 327 14.85 -26.48 18.44
N THR A 328 14.06 -25.46 18.78
CA THR A 328 13.15 -25.54 19.94
C THR A 328 11.72 -25.91 19.57
N GLY A 329 11.38 -25.90 18.28
CA GLY A 329 10.02 -26.15 17.77
C GLY A 329 9.04 -25.06 18.17
N ARG A 330 9.48 -23.79 18.21
CA ARG A 330 8.68 -22.67 18.73
C ARG A 330 8.61 -21.50 17.78
N VAL A 331 7.44 -20.87 17.72
CA VAL A 331 7.26 -19.54 17.14
C VAL A 331 7.46 -18.49 18.23
N LEU A 332 8.35 -17.54 17.94
CA LEU A 332 8.78 -16.45 18.82
C LEU A 332 8.32 -15.12 18.23
N ARG A 333 7.95 -14.17 19.09
CA ARG A 333 7.72 -12.78 18.69
C ARG A 333 8.96 -11.95 19.01
N PHE A 334 9.36 -11.08 18.08
CA PHE A 334 10.47 -10.15 18.26
C PHE A 334 9.95 -8.71 18.23
N GLN A 335 10.48 -7.88 19.12
CA GLN A 335 10.35 -6.42 19.06
C GLN A 335 11.53 -5.83 18.29
N ILE A 336 11.24 -4.97 17.32
CA ILE A 336 12.22 -4.39 16.41
C ILE A 336 12.39 -2.89 16.67
N ASP A 337 13.63 -2.48 16.94
CA ASP A 337 14.05 -1.09 16.96
C ASP A 337 14.66 -0.72 15.61
N LEU A 338 13.89 0.01 14.79
CA LEU A 338 14.31 0.44 13.45
C LEU A 338 15.35 1.56 13.49
N ASN A 339 15.43 2.32 14.58
CA ASN A 339 16.40 3.38 14.75
C ASN A 339 17.80 2.81 15.01
N GLN A 340 17.88 1.73 15.79
CA GLN A 340 19.14 1.05 16.10
C GLN A 340 19.47 -0.10 15.15
N GLY A 341 18.50 -0.58 14.36
CA GLY A 341 18.66 -1.77 13.54
C GLY A 341 18.87 -3.02 14.39
N THR A 342 18.11 -3.14 15.48
CA THR A 342 18.21 -4.27 16.42
C THR A 342 16.84 -4.86 16.69
N GLY A 343 16.79 -6.13 17.10
CA GLY A 343 15.58 -6.76 17.59
C GLY A 343 15.84 -7.68 18.77
N VAL A 344 14.86 -7.82 19.65
CA VAL A 344 14.94 -8.67 20.84
C VAL A 344 13.68 -9.52 20.95
N VAL A 345 13.76 -10.68 21.61
CA VAL A 345 12.57 -11.49 21.89
C VAL A 345 11.62 -10.69 22.76
N ASP A 346 10.36 -10.60 22.36
CA ASP A 346 9.31 -9.90 23.09
C ASP A 346 8.90 -10.74 24.32
N ALA A 347 9.40 -10.35 25.49
CA ALA A 347 9.14 -11.04 26.74
C ALA A 347 7.65 -10.99 27.18
N ALA A 348 6.84 -10.10 26.61
CA ALA A 348 5.40 -10.03 26.89
C ALA A 348 4.60 -11.07 26.09
N PHE A 349 5.22 -11.78 25.14
CA PHE A 349 4.59 -12.83 24.36
C PHE A 349 5.09 -14.21 24.77
N ALA A 350 4.17 -15.11 25.10
CA ALA A 350 4.52 -16.50 25.36
C ALA A 350 4.83 -17.23 24.04
N PRO A 351 6.01 -17.88 23.89
CA PRO A 351 6.32 -18.65 22.68
C PRO A 351 5.27 -19.73 22.41
N ILE A 352 4.90 -19.89 21.13
CA ILE A 352 3.93 -20.91 20.70
C ILE A 352 4.69 -22.17 20.32
N ALA A 353 4.35 -23.31 20.92
CA ALA A 353 4.93 -24.61 20.57
C ALA A 353 4.25 -25.17 19.31
N VAL A 354 5.05 -25.60 18.34
CA VAL A 354 4.57 -26.28 17.13
C VAL A 354 4.68 -27.79 17.32
N ALA A 355 3.57 -28.50 17.11
CA ALA A 355 3.51 -29.93 17.31
C ALA A 355 4.52 -30.67 16.41
N GLY A 356 5.31 -31.56 17.01
CA GLY A 356 6.32 -32.37 16.30
C GLY A 356 7.62 -31.65 15.97
N ALA A 357 7.74 -30.34 16.23
CA ALA A 357 8.92 -29.52 15.93
C ALA A 357 9.49 -29.77 14.51
N PRO A 358 8.67 -29.61 13.45
CA PRO A 358 9.12 -29.83 12.08
C PRO A 358 10.25 -28.87 11.70
N ALA A 359 11.09 -29.26 10.75
CA ALA A 359 12.20 -28.41 10.29
C ALA A 359 11.70 -27.12 9.61
N ASP A 360 10.59 -27.23 8.87
CA ASP A 360 10.00 -26.14 8.09
C ASP A 360 8.56 -25.86 8.54
N VAL A 361 8.28 -24.59 8.82
CA VAL A 361 6.96 -24.07 9.24
C VAL A 361 6.76 -22.72 8.57
N GLY A 362 5.67 -22.56 7.84
CA GLY A 362 5.25 -21.25 7.35
C GLY A 362 4.68 -20.40 8.48
N VAL A 363 5.18 -19.18 8.64
CA VAL A 363 4.70 -18.22 9.63
C VAL A 363 4.34 -16.92 8.94
N ALA A 364 3.05 -16.60 8.95
CA ALA A 364 2.56 -15.36 8.34
C ALA A 364 1.58 -14.65 9.26
N LEU A 365 1.40 -13.36 9.03
CA LEU A 365 0.24 -12.64 9.54
C LEU A 365 -0.96 -12.87 8.60
N GLY A 366 -2.15 -12.56 9.07
CA GLY A 366 -3.36 -12.60 8.25
C GLY A 366 -4.49 -11.84 8.93
N ARG A 367 -5.69 -11.94 8.34
CA ARG A 367 -6.90 -11.34 8.92
C ARG A 367 -8.07 -12.29 8.95
N VAL A 368 -8.82 -12.25 10.05
CA VAL A 368 -10.16 -12.86 10.17
C VAL A 368 -11.14 -11.72 10.40
N GLY A 369 -11.80 -11.28 9.33
CA GLY A 369 -12.54 -10.02 9.32
C GLY A 369 -11.59 -8.83 9.53
N GLN A 370 -11.77 -8.08 10.61
CA GLN A 370 -10.91 -6.94 10.97
C GLN A 370 -9.75 -7.33 11.91
N ARG A 371 -9.81 -8.52 12.54
CA ARG A 371 -8.86 -8.97 13.54
C ARG A 371 -7.58 -9.47 12.89
N GLN A 372 -6.43 -9.02 13.39
CA GLN A 372 -5.12 -9.51 13.00
C GLN A 372 -4.82 -10.86 13.66
N VAL A 373 -4.38 -11.82 12.86
CA VAL A 373 -4.08 -13.18 13.32
C VAL A 373 -2.69 -13.60 12.90
N LEU A 374 -2.08 -14.48 13.70
CA LEU A 374 -0.88 -15.22 13.37
C LEU A 374 -1.31 -16.58 12.80
N LEU A 375 -0.74 -16.94 11.66
CA LEU A 375 -0.94 -18.21 10.99
C LEU A 375 0.35 -19.02 11.10
N VAL A 376 0.23 -20.26 11.58
CA VAL A 376 1.34 -21.19 11.74
C VAL A 376 1.03 -22.46 10.97
N ASN A 377 1.72 -22.67 9.85
CA ASN A 377 1.50 -23.78 8.95
C ASN A 377 2.53 -24.90 9.17
N ALA A 378 2.07 -26.00 9.76
CA ALA A 378 2.89 -27.19 9.97
C ALA A 378 2.42 -28.31 9.05
N ALA A 379 3.10 -28.47 7.91
CA ALA A 379 2.94 -29.51 6.88
C ALA A 379 1.58 -29.58 6.16
N SER A 380 0.49 -29.79 6.90
CA SER A 380 -0.88 -29.96 6.35
C SER A 380 -1.96 -29.31 7.21
N ASN A 381 -1.58 -28.62 8.28
CA ASN A 381 -2.51 -27.96 9.18
C ASN A 381 -2.01 -26.55 9.52
N VAL A 382 -2.91 -25.58 9.34
CA VAL A 382 -2.69 -24.19 9.72
C VAL A 382 -3.37 -23.95 11.05
N SER A 383 -2.57 -23.67 12.08
CA SER A 383 -3.07 -23.22 13.37
C SER A 383 -3.15 -21.70 13.39
N VAL A 384 -4.28 -21.15 13.86
CA VAL A 384 -4.53 -19.71 13.87
C VAL A 384 -4.57 -19.20 15.30
N TYR A 385 -3.83 -18.13 15.56
CA TYR A 385 -3.72 -17.48 16.86
C TYR A 385 -4.02 -15.99 16.74
N ASP A 386 -4.44 -15.37 17.83
CA ASP A 386 -4.41 -13.92 17.94
C ASP A 386 -2.96 -13.41 17.87
N ALA A 387 -2.66 -12.48 16.98
CA ALA A 387 -1.29 -11.98 16.80
C ALA A 387 -0.77 -11.22 18.04
N THR A 388 -1.66 -10.55 18.78
CA THR A 388 -1.28 -9.73 19.93
C THR A 388 -1.14 -10.56 21.20
N PHE A 389 -2.03 -11.52 21.43
CA PHE A 389 -2.10 -12.27 22.68
C PHE A 389 -1.61 -13.73 22.57
N GLY A 390 -1.45 -14.27 21.36
CA GLY A 390 -1.04 -15.67 21.14
C GLY A 390 -2.14 -16.69 21.50
N THR A 391 -3.36 -16.23 21.79
CA THR A 391 -4.49 -17.11 22.11
C THR A 391 -4.95 -17.87 20.87
N GLY A 392 -5.12 -19.19 20.96
CA GLY A 392 -5.57 -20.02 19.84
C GLY A 392 -7.02 -19.74 19.43
N LEU A 393 -7.25 -19.61 18.13
CA LEU A 393 -8.56 -19.29 17.54
C LEU A 393 -9.17 -20.46 16.75
N GLY A 394 -8.35 -21.43 16.38
CA GLY A 394 -8.77 -22.62 15.64
C GLY A 394 -7.68 -23.10 14.70
N SER A 395 -8.04 -24.04 13.82
CA SER A 395 -7.14 -24.54 12.78
C SER A 395 -7.92 -25.02 11.57
N PHE A 396 -7.25 -25.14 10.42
CA PHE A 396 -7.81 -25.74 9.22
C PHE A 396 -6.75 -26.52 8.43
N SER A 397 -7.16 -27.58 7.74
CA SER A 397 -6.25 -28.39 6.94
C SER A 397 -5.95 -27.76 5.58
N VAL A 398 -4.71 -27.79 5.14
CA VAL A 398 -4.26 -27.45 3.78
C VAL A 398 -3.83 -28.71 3.02
N PRO A 399 -3.80 -28.69 1.67
CA PRO A 399 -3.24 -29.80 0.90
C PRO A 399 -1.81 -30.12 1.36
N ALA A 400 -1.46 -31.41 1.37
CA ALA A 400 -0.14 -31.84 1.82
C ALA A 400 0.97 -31.20 0.95
N GLY A 401 2.06 -30.78 1.59
CA GLY A 401 3.20 -30.18 0.90
C GLY A 401 3.09 -28.67 0.68
N PHE A 402 1.98 -28.03 1.09
CA PHE A 402 1.89 -26.58 1.20
C PHE A 402 2.31 -26.14 2.60
N SER A 403 3.61 -25.90 2.81
CA SER A 403 4.19 -25.45 4.08
C SER A 403 4.39 -23.93 4.15
N GLU A 404 4.67 -23.29 3.01
CA GLU A 404 5.00 -21.86 2.96
C GLU A 404 3.73 -21.02 3.11
N MET A 405 3.86 -19.84 3.71
CA MET A 405 2.73 -18.92 3.87
C MET A 405 3.20 -17.47 3.88
N GLY A 406 2.47 -16.60 3.21
CA GLY A 406 2.62 -15.16 3.32
C GLY A 406 1.29 -14.46 3.09
N SER A 407 1.16 -13.24 3.58
CA SER A 407 -0.08 -12.47 3.46
C SER A 407 0.20 -11.02 3.19
N THR A 408 -0.64 -10.44 2.32
CA THR A 408 -0.84 -9.00 2.26
C THR A 408 -1.94 -8.59 3.23
N ASP A 409 -2.35 -7.32 3.20
CA ASP A 409 -3.47 -6.84 4.03
C ASP A 409 -4.82 -7.47 3.68
N SER A 410 -4.93 -8.13 2.52
CA SER A 410 -6.20 -8.58 1.94
C SER A 410 -6.18 -9.99 1.37
N VAL A 411 -5.00 -10.54 1.07
CA VAL A 411 -4.87 -11.87 0.48
C VAL A 411 -3.85 -12.66 1.27
N THR A 412 -4.20 -13.88 1.66
CA THR A 412 -3.28 -14.86 2.22
C THR A 412 -2.97 -15.92 1.16
N VAL A 413 -1.69 -16.26 1.02
CA VAL A 413 -1.18 -17.21 0.04
C VAL A 413 -0.45 -18.33 0.76
N ILE A 414 -0.70 -19.56 0.33
CA ILE A 414 0.08 -20.74 0.71
C ILE A 414 0.92 -21.21 -0.47
N GLY A 415 2.12 -21.72 -0.19
CA GLY A 415 3.07 -22.17 -1.21
C GLY A 415 3.56 -23.59 -0.97
N SER A 416 3.86 -24.28 -2.07
CA SER A 416 4.51 -25.58 -2.07
C SER A 416 5.77 -25.55 -2.94
N VAL A 417 6.92 -25.80 -2.31
CA VAL A 417 8.20 -25.99 -3.01
C VAL A 417 8.17 -27.28 -3.83
N ALA A 418 7.57 -28.36 -3.30
CA ALA A 418 7.50 -29.65 -3.97
C ALA A 418 6.61 -29.63 -5.21
N GLU A 419 5.44 -28.97 -5.14
CA GLU A 419 4.55 -28.81 -6.30
C GLU A 419 4.95 -27.62 -7.19
N ASN A 420 5.89 -26.77 -6.74
CA ASN A 420 6.25 -25.50 -7.36
C ASN A 420 5.02 -24.63 -7.63
N GLN A 421 4.16 -24.44 -6.62
CA GLN A 421 2.86 -23.78 -6.76
C GLN A 421 2.52 -22.83 -5.61
N LEU A 422 1.73 -21.79 -5.92
CA LEU A 422 1.10 -20.90 -4.95
C LEU A 422 -0.43 -20.95 -5.08
N ARG A 423 -1.15 -20.83 -3.96
CA ARG A 423 -2.62 -20.81 -3.91
C ARG A 423 -3.12 -19.77 -2.91
N GLN A 424 -4.22 -19.10 -3.21
CA GLN A 424 -4.86 -18.17 -2.28
C GLN A 424 -5.80 -18.90 -1.33
N VAL A 425 -5.92 -18.39 -0.12
CA VAL A 425 -6.79 -18.93 0.93
C VAL A 425 -7.56 -17.80 1.60
N ASP A 426 -8.87 -17.97 1.76
CA ASP A 426 -9.69 -17.16 2.65
C ASP A 426 -9.61 -17.76 4.06
N VAL A 427 -8.87 -17.09 4.94
CA VAL A 427 -8.61 -17.57 6.30
C VAL A 427 -9.90 -17.71 7.12
N ALA A 428 -10.84 -16.77 6.98
CA ALA A 428 -12.08 -16.78 7.76
C ALA A 428 -13.00 -17.92 7.30
N ALA A 429 -13.16 -18.09 5.98
CA ALA A 429 -13.94 -19.19 5.43
C ALA A 429 -13.27 -20.55 5.73
N SER A 430 -11.94 -20.61 5.71
CA SER A 430 -11.19 -21.84 6.00
C SER A 430 -11.32 -22.27 7.46
N LEU A 431 -11.26 -21.32 8.39
CA LEU A 431 -11.52 -21.59 9.82
C LEU A 431 -12.93 -22.13 10.05
N ALA A 432 -13.93 -21.56 9.37
CA ALA A 432 -15.31 -22.02 9.51
C ALA A 432 -15.52 -23.42 8.89
N ALA A 433 -14.85 -23.72 7.78
CA ALA A 433 -14.95 -25.01 7.11
C ALA A 433 -14.08 -26.12 7.73
N GLY A 434 -13.03 -25.74 8.47
CA GLY A 434 -12.00 -26.67 8.96
C GLY A 434 -11.01 -27.15 7.90
N THR A 435 -11.15 -26.66 6.66
CA THR A 435 -10.30 -26.98 5.51
C THR A 435 -10.02 -25.71 4.71
N ALA A 436 -8.90 -25.63 3.99
CA ALA A 436 -8.57 -24.48 3.15
C ALA A 436 -9.67 -24.21 2.10
N VAL A 437 -10.17 -22.98 2.08
CA VAL A 437 -11.18 -22.47 1.15
C VAL A 437 -10.54 -21.37 0.31
N ALA A 438 -10.68 -21.45 -1.01
CA ALA A 438 -10.23 -20.39 -1.91
C ALA A 438 -11.10 -19.13 -1.76
N PRO A 439 -10.54 -17.93 -1.98
CA PRO A 439 -11.34 -16.70 -1.96
C PRO A 439 -12.38 -16.68 -3.10
N PRO A 440 -13.36 -15.75 -3.04
CA PRO A 440 -14.34 -15.56 -4.12
C PRO A 440 -13.68 -15.47 -5.50
N ALA A 441 -14.41 -15.97 -6.52
CA ALA A 441 -13.93 -16.22 -7.88
C ALA A 441 -12.93 -17.38 -8.05
N ASN A 442 -12.54 -18.06 -6.96
CA ASN A 442 -11.70 -19.27 -6.96
C ASN A 442 -10.49 -19.16 -7.92
N PRO A 443 -9.51 -18.29 -7.61
CA PRO A 443 -8.38 -18.05 -8.47
C PRO A 443 -7.62 -19.35 -8.76
N ALA A 444 -7.24 -19.55 -10.03
CA ALA A 444 -6.40 -20.67 -10.41
C ALA A 444 -5.07 -20.64 -9.64
N PRO A 445 -4.50 -21.80 -9.23
CA PRO A 445 -3.17 -21.87 -8.67
C PRO A 445 -2.14 -21.22 -9.60
N TYR A 446 -1.12 -20.62 -9.01
CA TYR A 446 0.01 -20.09 -9.76
C TYR A 446 1.13 -21.11 -9.83
N THR A 447 1.73 -21.24 -11.02
CA THR A 447 2.96 -22.01 -11.24
C THR A 447 4.01 -21.03 -11.79
N PRO A 448 5.21 -20.96 -11.20
CA PRO A 448 6.30 -20.15 -11.74
C PRO A 448 6.60 -20.51 -13.20
N PRO A 449 7.06 -19.55 -14.02
CA PRO A 449 7.48 -19.84 -15.39
C PRO A 449 8.56 -20.92 -15.47
N ALA A 450 8.63 -21.60 -16.62
CA ALA A 450 9.60 -22.66 -16.83
C ALA A 450 11.04 -22.19 -16.55
N GLY A 451 11.80 -23.02 -15.82
CA GLY A 451 13.17 -22.70 -15.39
C GLY A 451 13.27 -22.03 -14.02
N LEU A 452 12.15 -21.65 -13.39
CA LEU A 452 12.11 -21.17 -12.00
C LEU A 452 11.54 -22.24 -11.07
N SER A 453 12.20 -22.44 -9.93
CA SER A 453 11.71 -23.29 -8.85
C SER A 453 11.64 -22.51 -7.54
N LEU A 454 10.53 -22.59 -6.82
CA LEU A 454 10.41 -22.04 -5.46
C LEU A 454 11.44 -22.72 -4.55
N LEU A 455 12.05 -21.96 -3.64
CA LEU A 455 12.99 -22.47 -2.64
C LEU A 455 12.46 -22.43 -1.21
N GLY A 456 11.35 -21.73 -0.98
CA GLY A 456 10.79 -21.46 0.34
C GLY A 456 10.78 -19.97 0.65
N GLY A 457 10.20 -19.62 1.80
CA GLY A 457 9.95 -18.24 2.18
C GLY A 457 8.84 -17.64 1.34
N LEU A 458 7.82 -17.11 1.99
CA LEU A 458 6.73 -16.43 1.32
C LEU A 458 6.29 -15.28 2.22
N THR A 459 6.29 -14.06 1.69
CA THR A 459 5.83 -12.90 2.45
C THR A 459 4.99 -12.00 1.58
N GLY A 460 4.00 -11.34 2.17
CA GLY A 460 3.41 -10.16 1.57
C GLY A 460 4.06 -8.87 2.06
N LEU A 461 3.64 -7.76 1.45
CA LEU A 461 3.97 -6.41 1.90
C LEU A 461 2.70 -5.61 2.17
N PRO A 462 2.63 -4.88 3.29
CA PRO A 462 1.57 -3.91 3.56
C PRO A 462 1.45 -2.88 2.41
N GLY A 463 0.23 -2.60 1.97
CA GLY A 463 -0.06 -1.70 0.85
C GLY A 463 0.10 -2.30 -0.53
N SER A 464 0.38 -3.59 -0.64
CA SER A 464 0.57 -4.29 -1.90
C SER A 464 -0.42 -5.43 -2.07
N PHE A 465 -0.66 -5.85 -3.31
CA PHE A 465 -1.28 -7.14 -3.65
C PHE A 465 -0.24 -8.17 -4.11
N GLN A 466 1.05 -7.88 -3.91
CA GLN A 466 2.16 -8.71 -4.32
C GLN A 466 2.67 -9.55 -3.16
N VAL A 467 3.03 -10.80 -3.48
CA VAL A 467 3.75 -11.71 -2.58
C VAL A 467 5.10 -12.04 -3.19
N TYR A 468 6.07 -12.27 -2.31
CA TYR A 468 7.46 -12.46 -2.66
C TYR A 468 7.94 -13.78 -2.12
N SER A 469 8.70 -14.52 -2.93
CA SER A 469 9.30 -15.78 -2.53
C SER A 469 10.71 -15.90 -3.09
N THR A 470 11.54 -16.72 -2.45
CA THR A 470 12.85 -17.06 -3.00
C THR A 470 12.74 -18.14 -4.07
N VAL A 471 13.57 -18.03 -5.09
CA VAL A 471 13.58 -18.94 -6.24
C VAL A 471 14.98 -19.32 -6.66
N ALA A 472 15.07 -20.50 -7.29
CA ALA A 472 16.22 -20.98 -8.03
C ALA A 472 15.97 -20.81 -9.52
N ALA A 473 16.92 -20.21 -10.23
CA ALA A 473 16.94 -20.16 -11.69
C ALA A 473 18.35 -19.98 -12.25
N PRO A 474 18.62 -20.35 -13.51
CA PRO A 474 19.87 -20.06 -14.19
C PRO A 474 19.89 -18.60 -14.68
N PHE A 475 19.99 -17.65 -13.74
CA PHE A 475 20.06 -16.22 -14.04
C PHE A 475 21.36 -15.83 -14.76
N ASN A 476 22.47 -16.51 -14.47
CA ASN A 476 23.72 -16.24 -15.17
C ASN A 476 23.74 -16.93 -16.55
N THR A 477 23.59 -16.14 -17.61
CA THR A 477 23.61 -16.66 -18.99
C THR A 477 24.95 -17.27 -19.39
N LEU A 478 26.04 -16.94 -18.69
CA LEU A 478 27.37 -17.54 -18.91
C LEU A 478 27.55 -18.87 -18.16
N GLN A 479 26.67 -19.19 -17.20
CA GLN A 479 26.66 -20.44 -16.44
C GLN A 479 25.24 -21.03 -16.40
N PRO A 480 24.65 -21.40 -17.55
CA PRO A 480 23.24 -21.78 -17.66
C PRO A 480 22.89 -23.11 -16.97
N LEU A 481 23.89 -23.85 -16.49
CA LEU A 481 23.72 -25.12 -15.79
C LEU A 481 23.74 -24.98 -14.26
N GLU A 482 24.07 -23.79 -13.75
CA GLU A 482 24.12 -23.51 -12.32
C GLU A 482 22.86 -22.76 -11.92
N ASN A 483 22.16 -23.22 -10.88
CA ASN A 483 21.04 -22.48 -10.32
C ASN A 483 21.57 -21.42 -9.36
N GLN A 484 21.11 -20.19 -9.55
CA GLN A 484 21.41 -19.08 -8.67
C GLN A 484 20.15 -18.64 -7.92
N LEU A 485 20.37 -18.13 -6.71
CA LEU A 485 19.31 -17.58 -5.88
C LEU A 485 18.74 -16.31 -6.54
N GLY A 486 17.43 -16.16 -6.48
CA GLY A 486 16.73 -14.95 -6.84
C GLY A 486 15.44 -14.79 -6.07
N TYR A 487 14.69 -13.76 -6.43
CA TYR A 487 13.36 -13.51 -5.92
C TYR A 487 12.34 -13.52 -7.05
N LEU A 488 11.18 -14.03 -6.71
CA LEU A 488 9.99 -14.00 -7.53
C LEU A 488 8.97 -13.10 -6.85
N ASN A 489 8.50 -12.11 -7.61
CA ASN A 489 7.40 -11.24 -7.24
C ASN A 489 6.15 -11.67 -8.03
N VAL A 490 5.10 -12.02 -7.31
CA VAL A 490 3.83 -12.46 -7.87
C VAL A 490 2.72 -11.55 -7.39
N ALA A 491 1.98 -10.92 -8.30
CA ALA A 491 0.73 -10.25 -7.95
C ALA A 491 -0.32 -11.32 -7.66
N ALA A 492 -1.02 -11.22 -6.53
CA ALA A 492 -2.14 -12.07 -6.15
C ALA A 492 -3.49 -11.49 -6.61
N ALA A 493 -3.55 -10.19 -6.90
CA ALA A 493 -4.71 -9.56 -7.51
C ALA A 493 -4.29 -8.69 -8.69
N THR A 494 -5.21 -8.53 -9.65
CA THR A 494 -5.05 -7.69 -10.83
C THR A 494 -6.29 -6.83 -11.05
N THR A 495 -6.21 -5.87 -11.95
CA THR A 495 -7.33 -5.03 -12.34
C THR A 495 -7.86 -5.42 -13.71
N THR A 496 -9.18 -5.36 -13.90
CA THR A 496 -9.84 -5.55 -15.19
C THR A 496 -10.78 -4.38 -15.45
N ALA A 497 -10.88 -3.94 -16.71
CA ALA A 497 -11.78 -2.86 -17.08
C ALA A 497 -13.23 -3.18 -16.73
N ASP A 498 -13.94 -2.19 -16.17
CA ASP A 498 -15.37 -2.26 -15.95
C ASP A 498 -16.13 -1.79 -17.20
N PRO A 499 -17.11 -2.55 -17.72
CA PRO A 499 -18.00 -2.08 -18.77
C PRO A 499 -18.74 -0.78 -18.47
N GLU A 500 -19.00 -0.46 -17.19
CA GLU A 500 -19.66 0.79 -16.76
C GLU A 500 -18.65 1.93 -16.47
N GLY A 501 -17.36 1.61 -16.57
CA GLY A 501 -16.22 2.51 -16.40
C GLY A 501 -15.42 2.25 -15.11
N GLY A 502 -14.11 2.49 -15.18
CA GLY A 502 -13.15 2.22 -14.10
C GLY A 502 -12.50 0.85 -14.18
N LEU A 503 -12.03 0.37 -13.03
CA LEU A 503 -11.33 -0.90 -12.89
C LEU A 503 -11.96 -1.71 -11.76
N ASN A 504 -12.19 -3.01 -11.99
CA ASN A 504 -12.51 -3.95 -10.92
C ASN A 504 -11.25 -4.68 -10.47
N LEU A 505 -11.11 -4.86 -9.16
CA LEU A 505 -10.08 -5.71 -8.59
C LEU A 505 -10.53 -7.18 -8.66
N VAL A 506 -9.67 -8.04 -9.20
CA VAL A 506 -9.93 -9.47 -9.35
C VAL A 506 -8.77 -10.28 -8.78
N ASN A 507 -9.08 -11.30 -7.98
CA ASN A 507 -8.11 -12.27 -7.49
C ASN A 507 -7.59 -13.11 -8.66
N ARG A 508 -6.35 -12.85 -9.08
CA ARG A 508 -5.69 -13.55 -10.17
C ARG A 508 -4.19 -13.40 -10.02
N PHE A 509 -3.49 -14.54 -10.09
CA PHE A 509 -2.05 -14.52 -10.06
C PHE A 509 -1.43 -14.07 -11.39
N SER A 510 -0.35 -13.30 -11.30
CA SER A 510 0.53 -12.99 -12.43
C SER A 510 1.96 -12.73 -11.96
N THR A 511 2.94 -13.16 -12.74
CA THR A 511 4.35 -12.81 -12.52
C THR A 511 4.54 -11.30 -12.76
N VAL A 512 5.09 -10.60 -11.77
CA VAL A 512 5.44 -9.18 -11.89
C VAL A 512 6.92 -9.02 -12.21
N GLN A 513 7.78 -9.68 -11.43
CA GLN A 513 9.22 -9.53 -11.56
C GLN A 513 9.93 -10.83 -11.16
N GLN A 514 11.05 -11.08 -11.84
CA GLN A 514 12.00 -12.12 -11.52
C GLN A 514 13.38 -11.48 -11.52
N GLN A 515 14.12 -11.63 -10.43
CA GLN A 515 15.42 -10.99 -10.31
C GLN A 515 16.39 -11.88 -9.56
N ALA A 516 17.62 -11.95 -10.06
CA ALA A 516 18.71 -12.62 -9.40
C ALA A 516 19.10 -11.89 -8.12
N PHE A 517 19.39 -12.64 -7.06
CA PHE A 517 19.97 -12.08 -5.85
C PHE A 517 21.46 -11.89 -6.05
N THR A 518 21.88 -10.64 -6.25
CA THR A 518 23.28 -10.29 -6.52
C THR A 518 23.84 -9.27 -5.52
N PRO A 519 24.02 -9.63 -4.24
CA PRO A 519 24.67 -8.75 -3.28
C PRO A 519 26.09 -8.41 -3.77
N GLY A 520 26.37 -7.12 -3.95
CA GLY A 520 27.67 -6.66 -4.49
C GLY A 520 27.88 -7.00 -5.98
N GLY A 521 26.81 -7.30 -6.73
CA GLY A 521 26.85 -7.56 -8.17
C GLY A 521 27.28 -8.97 -8.58
N THR A 522 27.45 -9.89 -7.62
CA THR A 522 27.83 -11.28 -7.89
C THR A 522 26.65 -12.21 -7.66
N PHE A 523 26.40 -13.15 -8.57
CA PHE A 523 25.38 -14.16 -8.39
C PHE A 523 25.69 -15.07 -7.20
N VAL A 524 24.65 -15.41 -6.44
CA VAL A 524 24.77 -16.36 -5.32
C VAL A 524 24.39 -17.76 -5.82
N PRO A 525 25.32 -18.71 -5.91
CA PRO A 525 25.00 -20.08 -6.28
C PRO A 525 24.23 -20.76 -5.16
N ILE A 526 23.32 -21.67 -5.51
CA ILE A 526 22.57 -22.46 -4.52
C ILE A 526 23.37 -23.74 -4.26
N PRO A 527 23.89 -23.95 -3.03
CA PRO A 527 24.68 -25.14 -2.71
C PRO A 527 23.87 -26.41 -2.96
N ALA A 528 24.51 -27.40 -3.60
CA ALA A 528 23.89 -28.71 -3.79
C ALA A 528 23.63 -29.36 -2.42
N GLY A 529 22.34 -29.54 -2.08
CA GLY A 529 21.91 -30.32 -0.91
C GLY A 529 21.35 -29.52 0.27
N ASN A 530 21.48 -28.19 0.32
CA ASN A 530 20.80 -27.38 1.34
C ASN A 530 20.49 -25.94 0.87
N PRO A 531 19.39 -25.72 0.13
CA PRO A 531 18.96 -24.38 -0.25
C PRO A 531 18.58 -23.51 0.97
N ASN A 532 18.20 -24.12 2.10
CA ASN A 532 17.79 -23.42 3.32
C ASN A 532 18.93 -22.65 4.01
N ASP A 533 20.19 -22.93 3.65
CA ASP A 533 21.34 -22.17 4.12
C ASP A 533 21.53 -20.84 3.38
N VAL A 534 20.71 -20.54 2.36
CA VAL A 534 20.83 -19.30 1.57
C VAL A 534 19.48 -18.57 1.51
N ALA A 535 19.23 -17.72 2.52
CA ALA A 535 18.22 -16.65 2.46
C ALA A 535 16.76 -17.11 2.19
N THR A 536 16.36 -18.32 2.58
CA THR A 536 14.97 -18.82 2.41
C THR A 536 13.98 -18.28 3.44
N ALA A 537 14.44 -17.82 4.60
CA ALA A 537 13.56 -17.19 5.59
C ALA A 537 13.32 -15.72 5.20
N VAL A 538 12.15 -15.47 4.61
CA VAL A 538 11.74 -14.16 4.09
C VAL A 538 10.44 -13.73 4.75
N GLY A 539 10.48 -12.58 5.42
CA GLY A 539 9.32 -11.86 5.92
C GLY A 539 9.29 -10.43 5.39
N SER A 540 8.56 -9.56 6.07
CA SER A 540 8.61 -8.12 5.80
C SER A 540 8.64 -7.27 7.05
N ILE A 541 9.36 -6.16 6.98
CA ILE A 541 9.40 -5.14 8.02
C ILE A 541 9.01 -3.82 7.38
N ASP A 542 7.86 -3.29 7.78
CA ASP A 542 7.20 -2.15 7.16
C ASP A 542 7.07 -2.37 5.64
N ARG A 543 7.79 -1.59 4.80
CA ARG A 543 7.77 -1.74 3.33
C ARG A 543 8.95 -2.52 2.74
N ASN A 544 9.80 -3.07 3.59
CA ASN A 544 11.01 -3.72 3.15
C ASN A 544 10.84 -5.23 3.22
N LEU A 545 11.34 -5.90 2.19
CA LEU A 545 11.56 -7.35 2.25
C LEU A 545 12.64 -7.62 3.29
N ALA A 546 12.33 -8.48 4.25
CA ALA A 546 13.17 -8.81 5.37
C ALA A 546 13.72 -10.22 5.18
N VAL A 547 14.99 -10.32 4.80
CA VAL A 547 15.63 -11.59 4.44
C VAL A 547 16.65 -11.95 5.50
N ASN A 548 16.49 -13.12 6.12
CA ASN A 548 17.47 -13.60 7.08
C ASN A 548 18.70 -14.17 6.35
N THR A 549 19.84 -13.49 6.44
CA THR A 549 21.10 -13.93 5.82
C THR A 549 22.03 -14.62 6.83
N GLY A 550 21.48 -15.15 7.93
CA GLY A 550 22.18 -15.56 9.15
C GLY A 550 23.13 -16.77 9.09
N THR A 551 23.60 -17.21 7.93
CA THR A 551 24.50 -18.36 7.82
C THR A 551 25.83 -17.96 7.18
N THR A 552 26.88 -17.91 7.98
CA THR A 552 28.25 -18.01 7.45
C THR A 552 28.69 -19.46 7.59
N ASN A 553 28.65 -20.23 6.50
CA ASN A 553 29.29 -21.55 6.39
C ASN A 553 28.96 -22.56 7.53
N GLY A 554 27.69 -22.68 7.93
CA GLY A 554 27.26 -23.67 8.93
C GLY A 554 27.69 -23.39 10.38
N ALA A 555 28.28 -22.22 10.67
CA ALA A 555 28.57 -21.78 12.03
C ALA A 555 27.39 -20.98 12.62
N PRO A 556 27.16 -21.01 13.95
CA PRO A 556 26.17 -20.16 14.59
C PRO A 556 26.51 -18.69 14.35
N ALA A 557 25.69 -18.00 13.55
CA ALA A 557 25.76 -16.57 13.36
C ALA A 557 24.45 -15.93 13.84
N PRO A 558 24.49 -14.68 14.31
CA PRO A 558 23.28 -13.97 14.70
C PRO A 558 22.34 -13.83 13.50
N ASN A 559 21.04 -14.01 13.75
CA ASN A 559 20.00 -13.76 12.75
C ASN A 559 20.10 -12.30 12.29
N THR A 560 20.66 -12.12 11.10
CA THR A 560 20.93 -10.81 10.50
C THR A 560 19.94 -10.63 9.36
N ILE A 561 18.92 -9.82 9.61
CA ILE A 561 17.85 -9.53 8.66
C ILE A 561 18.31 -8.37 7.79
N GLN A 562 18.51 -8.63 6.50
CA GLN A 562 18.75 -7.59 5.52
C GLN A 562 17.42 -7.06 4.98
N LEU A 563 17.29 -5.74 4.95
CA LEU A 563 16.10 -5.06 4.43
C LEU A 563 16.34 -4.65 2.99
N PHE A 564 15.44 -5.03 2.09
CA PHE A 564 15.52 -4.72 0.67
C PHE A 564 14.30 -3.93 0.18
N SER A 565 14.54 -3.01 -0.75
CA SER A 565 13.48 -2.39 -1.56
C SER A 565 12.77 -3.46 -2.37
N GLN A 566 11.44 -3.42 -2.38
CA GLN A 566 10.61 -4.39 -3.10
C GLN A 566 10.70 -4.29 -4.63
N GLN A 567 11.11 -3.14 -5.16
CA GLN A 567 11.26 -2.88 -6.60
C GLN A 567 12.68 -3.17 -7.09
N THR A 568 13.63 -2.48 -6.48
CA THR A 568 15.01 -2.45 -6.96
C THR A 568 15.85 -3.56 -6.34
N GLN A 569 15.36 -4.16 -5.25
CA GLN A 569 16.11 -5.08 -4.39
C GLN A 569 17.43 -4.47 -3.88
N SER A 570 17.50 -3.14 -3.85
CA SER A 570 18.60 -2.42 -3.22
C SER A 570 18.50 -2.55 -1.71
N ARG A 571 19.64 -2.72 -1.05
CA ARG A 571 19.72 -2.82 0.41
C ARG A 571 19.36 -1.49 1.06
N ARG A 572 18.34 -1.51 1.92
CA ARG A 572 17.80 -0.36 2.67
C ARG A 572 18.35 -0.27 4.09
N GLY A 573 18.65 -1.42 4.70
CA GLY A 573 19.09 -1.47 6.08
C GLY A 573 19.39 -2.88 6.55
N THR A 574 19.63 -3.02 7.85
CA THR A 574 19.85 -4.31 8.49
C THR A 574 19.32 -4.26 9.92
N VAL A 575 18.70 -5.35 10.33
CA VAL A 575 18.23 -5.57 11.70
C VAL A 575 18.92 -6.82 12.22
N VAL A 576 19.59 -6.71 13.37
CA VAL A 576 20.21 -7.87 14.04
C VAL A 576 19.30 -8.31 15.17
N LEU A 577 18.78 -9.54 15.09
CA LEU A 577 18.01 -10.11 16.20
C LEU A 577 18.97 -10.70 17.24
N ALA A 578 18.82 -10.26 18.48
CA ALA A 578 19.52 -10.81 19.64
C ALA A 578 18.91 -12.18 20.03
N TYR A 579 19.12 -13.18 19.17
CA TYR A 579 18.64 -14.54 19.35
C TYR A 579 19.64 -15.55 18.76
N GLY A 580 19.95 -16.59 19.54
CA GLY A 580 21.08 -17.50 19.28
C GLY A 580 20.80 -18.67 18.33
N ASN A 581 19.53 -19.06 18.14
CA ASN A 581 19.17 -20.15 17.21
C ASN A 581 18.78 -19.55 15.86
N GLN A 582 19.15 -20.22 14.76
CA GLN A 582 18.77 -19.82 13.41
C GLN A 582 17.27 -19.96 13.21
N LEU A 583 16.63 -18.92 12.67
CA LEU A 583 15.21 -18.95 12.29
C LEU A 583 15.05 -19.50 10.88
N SER A 584 14.06 -20.38 10.67
CA SER A 584 13.77 -20.96 9.34
C SER A 584 12.65 -20.24 8.59
N ASP A 585 11.85 -19.39 9.25
CA ASP A 585 10.90 -18.51 8.58
C ASP A 585 10.64 -17.22 9.38
N LEU A 586 10.11 -16.20 8.72
CA LEU A 586 9.79 -14.87 9.27
C LEU A 586 8.43 -14.38 8.76
N SER A 587 7.61 -13.80 9.66
CA SER A 587 6.35 -13.17 9.26
C SER A 587 6.51 -11.75 8.74
N GLU A 588 5.43 -11.19 8.22
CA GLU A 588 5.25 -9.75 8.08
C GLU A 588 5.26 -9.05 9.45
N SER A 589 5.59 -7.75 9.45
CA SER A 589 5.58 -6.93 10.65
C SER A 589 4.21 -6.33 10.95
N PHE A 590 3.90 -6.14 12.23
CA PHE A 590 2.70 -5.45 12.69
C PHE A 590 2.96 -4.61 13.94
N ARG A 591 1.95 -3.83 14.35
CA ARG A 591 2.02 -2.87 15.45
C ARG A 591 0.84 -3.04 16.41
N PRO A 592 0.95 -3.89 17.44
CA PRO A 592 -0.12 -4.06 18.43
C PRO A 592 -0.30 -2.83 19.33
N ASP A 593 0.74 -2.01 19.46
CA ASP A 593 0.83 -0.78 20.26
C ASP A 593 -0.14 0.33 19.82
N ILE A 594 -0.52 0.34 18.54
CA ILE A 594 -1.47 1.35 18.02
C ILE A 594 -2.94 1.00 18.32
N ALA A 595 -3.22 -0.19 18.89
CA ALA A 595 -4.56 -0.58 19.27
C ALA A 595 -5.14 0.42 20.29
N GLY A 596 -6.36 0.87 20.05
CA GLY A 596 -7.02 1.92 20.83
C GLY A 596 -6.92 3.31 20.19
N SER A 597 -5.93 3.56 19.34
CA SER A 597 -5.74 4.89 18.72
C SER A 597 -6.83 5.24 17.71
N VAL A 598 -6.85 6.50 17.30
CA VAL A 598 -7.34 6.87 15.96
C VAL A 598 -6.13 6.92 15.05
N LEU A 599 -6.04 5.93 14.16
CA LEU A 599 -4.96 5.84 13.20
C LEU A 599 -5.28 6.68 11.97
N ILE A 600 -4.37 7.57 11.61
CA ILE A 600 -4.40 8.37 10.40
C ILE A 600 -3.12 8.02 9.63
N ASP A 601 -3.27 7.17 8.62
CA ASP A 601 -2.17 6.76 7.75
C ASP A 601 -2.34 7.44 6.39
N VAL A 602 -1.33 8.19 5.96
CA VAL A 602 -1.40 8.94 4.71
C VAL A 602 -0.20 8.64 3.82
N GLN A 603 -0.52 8.29 2.59
CA GLN A 603 0.41 8.06 1.50
C GLN A 603 0.55 9.32 0.65
N GLY A 604 1.73 9.94 0.68
CA GLY A 604 2.01 11.21 0.00
C GLY A 604 1.97 12.43 0.93
N THR A 605 1.76 13.61 0.36
CA THR A 605 1.81 14.89 1.09
C THR A 605 0.50 15.19 1.80
N ILE A 606 0.57 15.61 3.07
CA ILE A 606 -0.53 16.26 3.78
C ILE A 606 -0.29 17.77 3.70
N GLN A 607 -1.19 18.48 3.01
CA GLN A 607 -1.18 19.94 2.99
C GLN A 607 -1.52 20.50 4.38
N SER A 608 -2.54 19.94 5.03
CA SER A 608 -2.81 20.23 6.44
C SER A 608 -3.72 19.22 7.11
N ILE A 609 -3.44 18.92 8.37
CA ILE A 609 -4.35 18.26 9.32
C ILE A 609 -4.78 19.28 10.39
N ARG A 610 -6.09 19.44 10.57
CA ARG A 610 -6.64 20.46 11.46
C ARG A 610 -7.81 19.96 12.31
N GLY A 611 -7.87 20.46 13.54
CA GLY A 611 -8.97 20.20 14.47
C GLY A 611 -8.95 21.11 15.69
N THR A 612 -9.83 20.81 16.63
CA THR A 612 -9.87 21.48 17.94
C THR A 612 -9.11 20.65 18.97
N THR A 613 -9.48 19.38 19.16
CA THR A 613 -8.87 18.49 20.16
C THR A 613 -8.48 17.16 19.54
N ALA A 614 -7.33 16.62 19.93
CA ALA A 614 -6.97 15.23 19.64
C ALA A 614 -6.45 14.53 20.90
N ASP A 615 -7.04 13.40 21.25
CA ASP A 615 -6.53 12.49 22.28
C ASP A 615 -6.34 11.12 21.64
N GLY A 616 -5.24 10.42 21.90
CA GLY A 616 -5.02 9.08 21.36
C GLY A 616 -4.85 9.01 19.83
N MET A 617 -4.29 10.05 19.19
CA MET A 617 -4.12 10.11 17.74
C MET A 617 -2.75 9.56 17.32
N VAL A 618 -2.73 8.70 16.30
CA VAL A 618 -1.48 8.25 15.65
C VAL A 618 -1.51 8.70 14.20
N VAL A 619 -0.61 9.61 13.82
CA VAL A 619 -0.45 10.05 12.43
C VAL A 619 0.84 9.46 11.88
N ASN A 620 0.72 8.64 10.84
CA ASN A 620 1.84 8.19 10.02
C ASN A 620 1.73 8.81 8.63
N ASN A 621 2.64 9.72 8.29
CA ASN A 621 2.66 10.36 6.99
C ASN A 621 3.91 10.00 6.21
N ALA A 622 3.75 9.22 5.15
CA ALA A 622 4.81 8.76 4.26
C ALA A 622 5.25 9.85 3.25
N GLY A 623 5.30 11.12 3.68
CA GLY A 623 5.61 12.28 2.85
C GLY A 623 5.69 13.57 3.66
N LEU A 624 5.63 14.71 2.97
CA LEU A 624 5.64 16.03 3.62
C LEU A 624 4.36 16.22 4.45
N LEU A 625 4.53 16.42 5.75
CA LEU A 625 3.45 16.85 6.65
C LEU A 625 3.56 18.37 6.83
N ASN A 626 2.85 19.11 5.98
CA ASN A 626 3.04 20.56 5.88
C ASN A 626 2.52 21.32 7.11
N LEU A 627 1.28 21.09 7.54
CA LEU A 627 0.70 21.77 8.71
C LEU A 627 -0.09 20.82 9.61
N VAL A 628 0.30 20.73 10.88
CA VAL A 628 -0.50 20.16 11.97
C VAL A 628 -1.06 21.29 12.82
N SER A 629 -2.39 21.44 12.91
CA SER A 629 -3.02 22.54 13.66
C SER A 629 -4.15 22.07 14.58
N PHE A 630 -3.93 22.13 15.90
CA PHE A 630 -4.93 21.80 16.91
C PHE A 630 -4.89 22.79 18.08
N GLN A 631 -6.00 22.93 18.83
CA GLN A 631 -5.98 23.68 20.08
C GLN A 631 -5.30 22.85 21.18
N GLN A 632 -5.62 21.55 21.26
CA GLN A 632 -5.05 20.64 22.25
C GLN A 632 -4.77 19.27 21.63
N VAL A 633 -3.62 18.70 21.95
CA VAL A 633 -3.26 17.31 21.61
C VAL A 633 -2.75 16.60 22.86
N THR A 634 -3.28 15.41 23.14
CA THR A 634 -2.89 14.56 24.27
C THR A 634 -2.64 13.11 23.83
N ASN A 635 -1.73 12.40 24.50
CA ASN A 635 -1.46 10.97 24.28
C ASN A 635 -1.37 10.58 22.80
N SER A 636 -0.57 11.29 22.01
CA SER A 636 -0.57 11.16 20.55
C SER A 636 0.84 11.04 19.98
N ALA A 637 0.96 10.30 18.89
CA ALA A 637 2.19 10.14 18.11
C ALA A 637 1.98 10.72 16.70
N ILE A 638 2.93 11.52 16.21
CA ILE A 638 2.89 12.11 14.87
C ILE A 638 4.23 11.89 14.21
N VAL A 639 4.23 11.27 13.04
CA VAL A 639 5.42 11.03 12.23
C VAL A 639 5.23 11.57 10.83
N GLY A 640 6.26 12.25 10.31
CA GLY A 640 6.26 12.76 8.94
C GLY A 640 7.67 12.93 8.36
N GLU A 641 7.74 12.93 7.03
CA GLU A 641 8.99 12.89 6.26
C GLU A 641 9.09 14.05 5.25
N PRO A 642 9.37 15.30 5.67
CA PRO A 642 9.47 15.83 7.03
C PRO A 642 8.15 16.45 7.56
N VAL A 643 8.16 16.91 8.81
CA VAL A 643 7.12 17.77 9.39
C VAL A 643 7.51 19.25 9.28
N ALA A 644 6.73 20.05 8.52
CA ALA A 644 7.08 21.45 8.24
C ALA A 644 6.54 22.44 9.30
N HIS A 645 5.26 22.40 9.64
CA HIS A 645 4.67 23.34 10.60
C HIS A 645 3.78 22.61 11.61
N VAL A 646 3.96 22.97 12.89
CA VAL A 646 3.13 22.48 13.98
C VAL A 646 2.62 23.66 14.79
N ARG A 647 1.30 23.80 14.87
CA ARG A 647 0.58 24.75 15.71
C ARG A 647 -0.33 23.97 16.65
N ILE A 648 0.19 23.64 17.82
CA ILE A 648 -0.58 23.00 18.89
C ILE A 648 -0.46 23.87 20.14
N ASN A 649 -1.57 24.46 20.58
CA ASN A 649 -1.53 25.41 21.69
C ASN A 649 -1.28 24.73 23.05
N ARG A 650 -1.77 23.49 23.23
CA ARG A 650 -1.54 22.67 24.42
C ARG A 650 -1.16 21.25 24.04
N ARG A 651 -0.03 20.76 24.57
CA ARG A 651 0.47 19.40 24.39
C ARG A 651 0.61 18.73 25.74
N ASP A 652 0.15 17.49 25.85
CA ASP A 652 0.40 16.63 27.00
C ASP A 652 0.70 15.21 26.52
N ASN A 653 1.86 14.66 26.86
CA ASN A 653 2.28 13.34 26.38
C ASN A 653 2.16 13.18 24.83
N VAL A 654 2.84 14.05 24.08
CA VAL A 654 2.79 14.05 22.60
C VAL A 654 4.19 13.86 22.03
N VAL A 655 4.35 12.84 21.19
CA VAL A 655 5.57 12.57 20.43
C VAL A 655 5.39 13.05 19.00
N ILE A 656 6.35 13.83 18.50
CA ILE A 656 6.39 14.25 17.10
C ILE A 656 7.77 13.92 16.55
N SER A 657 7.85 13.00 15.60
CA SER A 657 9.09 12.59 14.94
C SER A 657 9.12 13.10 13.50
N SER A 658 10.28 13.58 13.06
CA SER A 658 10.46 14.15 11.73
C SER A 658 11.83 13.78 11.15
N THR A 659 11.91 13.59 9.84
CA THR A 659 13.19 13.69 9.11
C THR A 659 13.74 15.12 9.20
N ALA A 660 14.96 15.32 8.67
CA ALA A 660 15.66 16.60 8.73
C ALA A 660 14.90 17.64 7.90
N ARG A 661 15.05 18.91 8.29
CA ARG A 661 14.58 20.05 7.50
C ARG A 661 15.73 21.02 7.31
N SER A 662 15.72 21.76 6.21
CA SER A 662 16.66 22.85 5.96
C SER A 662 16.53 24.01 6.95
N ALA A 663 15.39 24.15 7.64
CA ALA A 663 15.06 25.31 8.46
C ALA A 663 14.99 25.03 9.97
N GLY A 664 16.14 24.81 10.63
CA GLY A 664 16.32 24.87 12.10
C GLY A 664 15.58 23.82 12.96
N SER A 665 16.02 23.66 14.22
CA SER A 665 15.36 22.83 15.23
C SER A 665 14.16 23.57 15.84
N ARG A 666 13.07 22.85 16.16
CA ARG A 666 11.89 23.38 16.86
C ARG A 666 11.67 22.63 18.17
N GLY A 667 11.31 23.35 19.23
CA GLY A 667 10.95 22.75 20.50
C GLY A 667 9.77 21.78 20.35
N GLY A 668 9.91 20.57 20.90
CA GLY A 668 8.87 19.55 20.90
C GLY A 668 8.68 18.80 19.56
N VAL A 669 9.66 18.83 18.66
CA VAL A 669 9.75 17.91 17.52
C VAL A 669 11.10 17.19 17.60
N THR A 670 11.06 15.87 17.68
CA THR A 670 12.24 15.01 17.68
C THR A 670 12.71 14.81 16.25
N PHE A 671 13.93 15.26 15.98
CA PHE A 671 14.57 15.01 14.71
C PHE A 671 15.19 13.61 14.72
N VAL A 672 14.81 12.79 13.75
CA VAL A 672 15.37 11.45 13.53
C VAL A 672 16.09 11.44 12.18
N PRO A 673 17.43 11.53 12.18
CA PRO A 673 18.22 11.48 10.95
C PRO A 673 17.94 10.18 10.21
N LYS A 674 17.65 10.26 8.91
CA LYS A 674 17.34 9.09 8.07
C LYS A 674 16.19 8.23 8.61
N LEU A 675 15.18 8.87 9.22
CA LEU A 675 13.92 8.21 9.55
C LEU A 675 13.46 7.38 8.35
N GLN A 676 13.34 6.08 8.57
CA GLN A 676 12.89 5.13 7.56
C GLN A 676 11.39 5.28 7.34
N GLN A 677 10.95 5.02 6.11
CA GLN A 677 9.54 5.00 5.80
C GLN A 677 8.84 3.87 6.54
N ILE A 678 7.89 4.24 7.38
CA ILE A 678 7.04 3.31 8.11
C ILE A 678 5.91 2.88 7.17
N GLY A 679 5.60 1.58 7.17
CA GLY A 679 4.62 1.02 6.24
C GLY A 679 3.25 1.64 6.40
N PRO A 680 2.33 1.48 5.43
CA PRO A 680 0.96 1.84 5.71
C PRO A 680 0.52 1.05 6.94
N LEU A 681 0.13 1.77 7.97
CA LEU A 681 -0.28 1.18 9.21
C LEU A 681 -1.73 0.73 9.10
N SER A 682 -2.06 -0.35 9.80
CA SER A 682 -3.43 -0.85 9.88
C SER A 682 -3.76 -1.24 11.31
N GLN A 683 -4.99 -0.97 11.74
CA GLN A 683 -5.42 -1.32 13.09
C GLN A 683 -5.47 -2.84 13.23
N PRO A 684 -4.93 -3.39 14.34
CA PRO A 684 -4.91 -4.84 14.56
C PRO A 684 -6.28 -5.40 15.01
N HIS A 685 -7.15 -4.55 15.59
CA HIS A 685 -8.50 -4.88 16.09
C HIS A 685 -8.56 -6.19 16.91
N ASP A 686 -7.68 -6.33 17.90
CA ASP A 686 -7.42 -7.57 18.64
C ASP A 686 -8.48 -7.98 19.68
N ARG A 687 -9.73 -7.56 19.54
CA ARG A 687 -10.76 -7.96 20.52
C ARG A 687 -11.61 -9.11 19.99
N PRO A 688 -11.65 -10.27 20.70
CA PRO A 688 -12.87 -11.07 20.70
C PRO A 688 -13.99 -10.12 21.09
N GLN A 689 -15.03 -10.03 20.26
CA GLN A 689 -16.29 -9.46 20.73
C GLN A 689 -16.68 -10.28 21.96
N ALA A 690 -16.77 -9.62 23.11
CA ALA A 690 -17.37 -10.20 24.30
C ALA A 690 -18.87 -10.36 24.09
#